data_AF-A0A4Z2F5H9-F1
#
_entry.id   AF-A0A4Z2F5H9-F1
#
_cell.length_a   1.000
_cell.length_b   1.000
_cell.length_c   1.000
_cell.angle_alpha   90.00
_cell.angle_beta   90.00
_cell.angle_gamma   90.00
#
_symmetry.space_group_name_H-M   'P 1'
#
loop_
_entity.id
_entity.type
_entity.pdbx_description
1 polymer ?
#
loop_
_entity_poly.entity_id
_entity_poly.type
_entity_poly.pdbx_seq_one_letter_code
_entity_poly.pdbx_strand_id
1 'polypeptide(L)'
;MSSPESVQMEELRRRSQALLSSSGSAQDVKAEVQTMAALPLPLSEKYRHLGVEAMLAENTTCRNSQEVLESLSRLVKALSILEKYGCNLTSPARPRYWRSVKHNNPVFRTTVDAIKGRRTVLFLYGYTSQQSDGLSFPDDVTQPDAGLVAAVTLEVMTLRTEVDLLLKGTHPHPGNFRNIIPFILQQRASAACAAPPPPWSARHTFCDACDDLFHRLPARANHKRAPPPEAPPVGVCTICGVGAPLARCGSCSHALCDPCDALFHAHPDHRGHRRGNPTSSPSLSPWACARCTTVNEMRAVLCATCERPRLAAAAAPEVAAPVPTSPSAEWRCRSCTVANAGSSILCEVCERPRLATRPHAAAPPPGPAPPAEPGAKWMCQYCTYVNPSATGLCEMCNLSSRDSAGASLPRSLQQTKDQPPPEGPRPPPEGSRGLLEGPQLGPEAERRGVSAEEVYAAICMCGGSNANPCDWLTSELPHLLDEICAMAASVQVERGGEEAEPSGAKPSRAEAKAAWLAARGDTERAVRQLLRDRQVKMKELLSLGFREAPRCEEALRLSGGEVKGALSLLQRPLLEPFHQRIWADQPEPPIDPKHPDKQVQRGSFCVPGAPPGGRRVRCLTPGAPPPPQRTCRRLLALYDLPSWGRCELVLALLQEPDVTSSLEDVVQAVKESQDKDFIRRLLINECPCCLSNFPRSKMQSLTSCQCSVCHECFGQHFTVAVRDRHIRDMVCPVCGEPDINESEQLDSYFSTLDIQLRNCLEADVYDLFHKKLTEHALMKDPKFLWCCHVSHRRSTGY
;
A
#
# COMPACT_ATOMS: atom_id res chain seq x y z
N MET A 1 18.70 -44.18 -24.08
CA MET A 1 17.28 -43.99 -24.44
C MET A 1 16.74 -42.89 -23.54
N SER A 2 16.18 -41.81 -24.09
CA SER A 2 15.62 -40.73 -23.27
C SER A 2 14.46 -41.28 -22.44
N SER A 3 14.37 -40.88 -21.17
CA SER A 3 13.23 -41.28 -20.32
C SER A 3 11.92 -40.72 -20.90
N PRO A 4 10.77 -41.37 -20.65
CA PRO A 4 9.46 -40.85 -21.06
C PRO A 4 9.23 -39.39 -20.61
N GLU A 5 9.71 -39.04 -19.42
CA GLU A 5 9.63 -37.71 -18.84
C GLU A 5 10.55 -36.71 -19.56
N SER A 6 11.72 -37.14 -20.04
CA SER A 6 12.64 -36.33 -20.84
C SER A 6 12.06 -35.99 -22.21
N VAL A 7 11.39 -36.97 -22.85
CA VAL A 7 10.66 -36.77 -24.11
C VAL A 7 9.49 -35.80 -23.90
N GLN A 8 8.73 -35.98 -22.81
CA GLN A 8 7.64 -35.08 -22.44
C GLN A 8 8.13 -33.65 -22.19
N MET A 9 9.25 -33.48 -21.48
CA MET A 9 9.86 -32.18 -21.23
C MET A 9 10.26 -31.49 -22.54
N GLU A 10 10.79 -32.23 -23.51
CA GLU A 10 11.19 -31.66 -24.79
C GLU A 10 10.01 -31.20 -25.65
N GLU A 11 8.91 -31.97 -25.63
CA GLU A 11 7.70 -31.59 -26.33
C GLU A 11 7.06 -30.34 -25.71
N LEU A 12 7.02 -30.28 -24.37
CA LEU A 12 6.54 -29.10 -23.64
C LEU A 12 7.40 -27.87 -23.95
N ARG A 13 8.73 -27.99 -23.91
CA ARG A 13 9.64 -26.90 -24.29
C ARG A 13 9.36 -26.40 -25.69
N ARG A 14 9.30 -27.28 -26.69
CA ARG A 14 9.10 -26.92 -28.09
C ARG A 14 7.79 -26.16 -28.29
N ARG A 15 6.69 -26.69 -27.73
CA ARG A 15 5.36 -26.08 -27.86
C ARG A 15 5.30 -24.73 -27.16
N SER A 16 5.75 -24.66 -25.91
CA SER A 16 5.75 -23.42 -25.13
C SER A 16 6.70 -22.37 -25.72
N GLN A 17 7.85 -22.76 -26.27
CA GLN A 17 8.80 -21.85 -26.87
C GLN A 17 8.22 -21.21 -28.13
N ALA A 18 7.54 -22.00 -28.98
CA ALA A 18 6.87 -21.46 -30.17
C ALA A 18 5.74 -20.49 -29.80
N LEU A 19 4.94 -20.82 -28.79
CA LEU A 19 3.87 -19.95 -28.27
C LEU A 19 4.45 -18.65 -27.68
N LEU A 20 5.45 -18.75 -26.80
CA LEU A 20 6.02 -17.58 -26.14
C LEU A 20 6.81 -16.67 -27.11
N SER A 21 7.46 -17.25 -28.12
CA SER A 21 8.17 -16.50 -29.17
C SER A 21 7.22 -15.70 -30.06
N SER A 22 5.95 -16.10 -30.16
CA SER A 22 4.95 -15.44 -31.01
C SER A 22 4.03 -14.49 -30.24
N SER A 23 3.61 -14.86 -29.01
CA SER A 23 2.67 -14.04 -28.22
C SER A 23 3.35 -13.11 -27.22
N GLY A 24 4.53 -13.48 -26.71
CA GLY A 24 5.19 -12.79 -25.59
C GLY A 24 4.36 -12.76 -24.29
N SER A 25 3.35 -13.63 -24.17
CA SER A 25 2.43 -13.68 -23.03
C SER A 25 2.78 -14.84 -22.10
N ALA A 26 3.12 -14.52 -20.85
CA ALA A 26 3.35 -15.51 -19.81
C ALA A 26 2.10 -16.34 -19.46
N GLN A 27 0.88 -15.80 -19.69
CA GLN A 27 -0.36 -16.53 -19.40
C GLN A 27 -0.57 -17.71 -20.35
N ASP A 28 -0.12 -17.57 -21.61
CA ASP A 28 -0.36 -18.57 -22.66
C ASP A 28 0.42 -19.87 -22.42
N VAL A 29 1.53 -19.78 -21.68
CA VAL A 29 2.42 -20.91 -21.35
C VAL A 29 2.36 -21.32 -19.88
N LYS A 30 1.44 -20.73 -19.10
CA LYS A 30 1.39 -20.91 -17.64
C LYS A 30 1.13 -22.37 -17.23
N ALA A 31 0.22 -23.06 -17.93
CA ALA A 31 -0.12 -24.45 -17.63
C ALA A 31 1.06 -25.39 -17.95
N GLU A 32 1.74 -25.16 -19.06
CA GLU A 32 2.94 -25.89 -19.45
C GLU A 32 4.08 -25.65 -18.48
N VAL A 33 4.32 -24.40 -18.06
CA VAL A 33 5.35 -24.07 -17.06
C VAL A 33 5.08 -24.79 -15.73
N GLN A 34 3.82 -24.85 -15.28
CA GLN A 34 3.45 -25.62 -14.09
C GLN A 34 3.72 -27.12 -14.26
N THR A 35 3.44 -27.66 -15.46
CA THR A 35 3.70 -29.06 -15.77
C THR A 35 5.20 -29.35 -15.80
N MET A 36 6.00 -28.48 -16.44
CA MET A 36 7.47 -28.57 -16.50
C MET A 36 8.10 -28.51 -15.11
N ALA A 37 7.59 -27.63 -14.23
CA ALA A 37 8.03 -27.53 -12.85
C ALA A 37 7.76 -28.82 -12.05
N ALA A 38 6.63 -29.48 -12.30
CA ALA A 38 6.23 -30.70 -11.61
C ALA A 38 6.93 -31.99 -12.10
N LEU A 39 7.67 -31.96 -13.22
CA LEU A 39 8.33 -33.17 -13.74
C LEU A 39 9.50 -33.65 -12.85
N PRO A 40 9.64 -34.98 -12.63
CA PRO A 40 10.68 -35.58 -11.80
C PRO A 40 12.04 -35.68 -12.49
N LEU A 41 12.52 -34.59 -13.09
CA LEU A 41 13.82 -34.55 -13.78
C LEU A 41 14.89 -33.85 -12.92
N PRO A 42 16.16 -34.28 -13.01
CA PRO A 42 17.27 -33.57 -12.38
C PRO A 42 17.44 -32.17 -12.99
N LEU A 43 17.97 -31.22 -12.20
CA LEU A 43 18.11 -29.81 -12.62
C LEU A 43 18.96 -29.67 -13.90
N SER A 44 20.03 -30.47 -14.02
CA SER A 44 20.90 -30.50 -15.20
C SER A 44 20.19 -30.91 -16.50
N GLU A 45 19.10 -31.68 -16.42
CA GLU A 45 18.30 -32.06 -17.58
C GLU A 45 17.11 -31.13 -17.79
N LYS A 46 16.62 -30.50 -16.72
CA LYS A 46 15.49 -29.56 -16.74
C LYS A 46 15.89 -28.16 -17.22
N TYR A 47 17.14 -27.73 -17.01
CA TYR A 47 17.65 -26.42 -17.43
C TYR A 47 18.86 -26.56 -18.36
N ARG A 48 18.76 -26.00 -19.57
CA ARG A 48 19.81 -26.02 -20.61
C ARG A 48 20.60 -24.72 -20.65
N HIS A 49 19.96 -23.60 -20.36
CA HIS A 49 20.56 -22.27 -20.51
C HIS A 49 20.93 -21.66 -19.15
N LEU A 50 20.10 -21.84 -18.13
CA LEU A 50 20.33 -21.33 -16.79
C LEU A 50 21.18 -22.29 -15.95
N GLY A 51 22.28 -21.79 -15.39
CA GLY A 51 23.05 -22.46 -14.34
C GLY A 51 22.31 -22.44 -12.99
N VAL A 52 21.19 -23.16 -12.91
CA VAL A 52 20.26 -23.10 -11.77
C VAL A 52 20.91 -23.57 -10.48
N GLU A 53 21.75 -24.60 -10.52
CA GLU A 53 22.42 -25.13 -9.33
C GLU A 53 23.33 -24.07 -8.68
N ALA A 54 24.14 -23.39 -9.49
CA ALA A 54 24.99 -22.30 -9.05
C ALA A 54 24.17 -21.09 -8.57
N MET A 55 23.12 -20.71 -9.31
CA MET A 55 22.26 -19.59 -8.93
C MET A 55 21.57 -19.83 -7.59
N LEU A 56 21.04 -21.02 -7.36
CA LEU A 56 20.43 -21.37 -6.07
C LEU A 56 21.49 -21.38 -4.97
N ALA A 57 22.62 -22.07 -5.18
CA ALA A 57 23.70 -22.16 -4.19
C ALA A 57 24.24 -20.77 -3.77
N GLU A 58 24.51 -19.88 -4.73
CA GLU A 58 25.03 -18.53 -4.46
C GLU A 58 24.05 -17.66 -3.67
N ASN A 59 22.74 -17.84 -3.90
CA ASN A 59 21.70 -17.10 -3.19
C ASN A 59 21.27 -17.77 -1.88
N THR A 60 21.73 -18.99 -1.56
CA THR A 60 21.44 -19.71 -0.30
C THR A 60 22.66 -19.95 0.59
N THR A 61 23.77 -19.23 0.38
CA THR A 61 25.02 -19.32 1.17
C THR A 61 24.91 -18.87 2.65
N CYS A 62 23.72 -18.47 3.12
CA CYS A 62 23.48 -17.95 4.45
C CYS A 62 23.51 -19.06 5.52
N ARG A 63 23.86 -18.72 6.77
CA ARG A 63 24.03 -19.72 7.86
C ARG A 63 22.71 -20.13 8.53
N ASN A 64 21.65 -19.33 8.36
CA ASN A 64 20.36 -19.52 9.02
C ASN A 64 19.25 -19.95 8.04
N SER A 65 18.38 -20.87 8.46
CA SER A 65 17.24 -21.36 7.66
C SER A 65 16.24 -20.25 7.30
N GLN A 66 16.02 -19.28 8.20
CA GLN A 66 15.14 -18.14 7.95
C GLN A 66 15.69 -17.19 6.89
N GLU A 67 17.00 -16.89 6.93
CA GLU A 67 17.66 -16.05 5.94
C GLU A 67 17.66 -16.71 4.55
N VAL A 68 17.78 -18.04 4.50
CA VAL A 68 17.65 -18.82 3.26
C VAL A 68 16.23 -18.68 2.70
N LEU A 69 15.18 -18.81 3.52
CA LEU A 69 13.79 -18.61 3.08
C LEU A 69 13.53 -17.19 2.57
N GLU A 70 14.03 -16.16 3.27
CA GLU A 70 13.93 -14.78 2.82
C GLU A 70 14.69 -14.52 1.53
N SER A 71 15.88 -15.10 1.38
CA SER A 71 16.69 -15.00 0.18
C SER A 71 16.01 -15.67 -1.03
N LEU A 72 15.41 -16.83 -0.83
CA LEU A 72 14.59 -17.51 -1.85
C LEU A 72 13.33 -16.71 -2.19
N SER A 73 12.69 -16.06 -1.21
CA SER A 73 11.58 -15.13 -1.47
C SER A 73 12.01 -13.93 -2.32
N ARG A 74 13.20 -13.36 -2.07
CA ARG A 74 13.80 -12.32 -2.92
C ARG A 74 14.11 -12.87 -4.32
N LEU A 75 14.61 -14.10 -4.43
CA LEU A 75 14.87 -14.76 -5.71
C LEU A 75 13.59 -14.94 -6.54
N VAL A 76 12.49 -15.39 -5.96
CA VAL A 76 11.18 -15.50 -6.65
C VAL A 76 10.72 -14.14 -7.18
N LYS A 77 10.86 -13.07 -6.39
CA LYS A 77 10.51 -11.71 -6.82
C LYS A 77 11.39 -11.24 -7.99
N ALA A 78 12.70 -11.48 -7.92
CA ALA A 78 13.62 -11.11 -8.99
C ALA A 78 13.39 -11.90 -10.29
N LEU A 79 13.14 -13.22 -10.20
CA LEU A 79 12.80 -14.06 -11.33
C LEU A 79 11.48 -13.62 -11.99
N SER A 80 10.51 -13.11 -11.22
CA SER A 80 9.28 -12.53 -11.78
C SER A 80 9.52 -11.28 -12.63
N ILE A 81 10.53 -10.49 -12.28
CA ILE A 81 10.93 -9.32 -13.08
C ILE A 81 11.73 -9.75 -14.31
N LEU A 82 12.64 -10.72 -14.17
CA LEU A 82 13.40 -11.28 -15.29
C LEU A 82 12.50 -11.97 -16.33
N GLU A 83 11.49 -12.72 -15.88
CA GLU A 83 10.42 -13.28 -16.71
C GLU A 83 9.79 -12.20 -17.60
N LYS A 84 9.48 -11.02 -17.03
CA LYS A 84 8.89 -9.90 -17.77
C LYS A 84 9.84 -9.27 -18.77
N TYR A 85 11.13 -9.18 -18.46
CA TYR A 85 12.13 -8.75 -19.44
C TYR A 85 12.15 -9.69 -20.64
N GLY A 86 12.14 -11.00 -20.40
CA GLY A 86 12.03 -12.02 -21.43
C GLY A 86 10.76 -11.92 -22.28
N CYS A 87 9.59 -11.87 -21.65
CA CYS A 87 8.30 -11.70 -22.34
C CYS A 87 8.22 -10.40 -23.15
N ASN A 88 8.80 -9.30 -22.65
CA ASN A 88 8.84 -8.03 -23.38
C ASN A 88 9.69 -8.11 -24.64
N LEU A 89 10.75 -8.93 -24.65
CA LEU A 89 11.64 -9.11 -25.79
C LEU A 89 11.04 -10.04 -26.86
N THR A 90 10.18 -10.99 -26.47
CA THR A 90 9.45 -11.86 -27.42
C THR A 90 8.11 -11.31 -27.87
N SER A 91 7.59 -10.26 -27.20
CA SER A 91 6.33 -9.60 -27.58
C SER A 91 6.43 -8.92 -28.96
N PRO A 92 5.40 -9.01 -29.81
CA PRO A 92 5.35 -8.24 -31.06
C PRO A 92 5.25 -6.73 -30.81
N ALA A 93 4.73 -6.31 -29.64
CA ALA A 93 4.62 -4.91 -29.23
C ALA A 93 5.71 -4.55 -28.18
N ARG A 94 6.99 -4.64 -28.57
CA ARG A 94 8.13 -4.40 -27.67
C ARG A 94 8.15 -2.96 -27.14
N PRO A 95 8.48 -2.73 -25.85
CA PRO A 95 8.65 -1.38 -25.30
C PRO A 95 9.74 -0.59 -26.04
N ARG A 96 9.56 0.73 -26.23
CA ARG A 96 10.49 1.57 -27.02
C ARG A 96 11.95 1.54 -26.55
N TYR A 97 12.17 1.34 -25.25
CA TYR A 97 13.50 1.30 -24.62
C TYR A 97 13.97 -0.13 -24.29
N TRP A 98 13.45 -1.14 -25.00
CA TRP A 98 13.82 -2.55 -24.79
C TRP A 98 15.31 -2.85 -24.92
N ARG A 99 16.06 -2.00 -25.65
CA ARG A 99 17.50 -2.19 -25.92
C ARG A 99 18.41 -1.99 -24.71
N SER A 100 17.92 -1.39 -23.63
CA SER A 100 18.76 -1.04 -22.47
C SER A 100 18.06 -1.35 -21.15
N VAL A 101 18.82 -1.87 -20.19
CA VAL A 101 18.44 -2.05 -18.79
C VAL A 101 19.34 -1.17 -17.94
N LYS A 102 18.75 -0.20 -17.23
CA LYS A 102 19.50 0.73 -16.37
C LYS A 102 19.57 0.25 -14.93
N HIS A 103 20.75 0.24 -14.33
CA HIS A 103 20.96 -0.22 -12.95
C HIS A 103 20.36 0.76 -11.93
N ASN A 104 20.35 2.06 -12.21
CA ASN A 104 19.71 3.08 -11.37
C ASN A 104 18.17 3.03 -11.37
N ASN A 105 17.54 2.17 -12.16
CA ASN A 105 16.09 1.99 -12.10
C ASN A 105 15.68 1.45 -10.70
N PRO A 106 14.77 2.12 -9.96
CA PRO A 106 14.41 1.71 -8.59
C PRO A 106 13.87 0.28 -8.49
N VAL A 107 13.11 -0.19 -9.48
CA VAL A 107 12.59 -1.57 -9.53
C VAL A 107 13.73 -2.54 -9.72
N PHE A 108 14.63 -2.26 -10.67
CA PHE A 108 15.81 -3.09 -10.90
C PHE A 108 16.68 -3.17 -9.64
N ARG A 109 17.00 -2.03 -9.02
CA ARG A 109 17.87 -1.92 -7.84
C ARG A 109 17.33 -2.65 -6.61
N THR A 110 16.01 -2.59 -6.38
CA THR A 110 15.39 -3.20 -5.19
C THR A 110 15.07 -4.68 -5.35
N THR A 111 15.02 -5.19 -6.59
CA THR A 111 14.59 -6.58 -6.85
C THR A 111 15.68 -7.40 -7.55
N VAL A 112 15.99 -7.08 -8.81
CA VAL A 112 16.92 -7.84 -9.64
C VAL A 112 18.36 -7.65 -9.16
N ASP A 113 18.75 -6.45 -8.73
CA ASP A 113 20.10 -6.13 -8.26
C ASP A 113 20.46 -6.83 -6.94
N ALA A 114 19.43 -7.21 -6.17
CA ALA A 114 19.56 -7.88 -4.87
C ALA A 114 19.95 -9.37 -4.97
N ILE A 115 19.90 -9.98 -6.17
CA ILE A 115 20.23 -11.40 -6.36
C ILE A 115 21.56 -11.61 -7.10
N LYS A 116 22.22 -12.72 -6.79
CA LYS A 116 23.40 -13.23 -7.52
C LYS A 116 22.94 -13.96 -8.79
N GLY A 117 23.74 -13.89 -9.87
CA GLY A 117 23.40 -14.47 -11.18
C GLY A 117 22.53 -13.60 -12.10
N ARG A 118 22.06 -12.41 -11.68
CA ARG A 118 21.21 -11.52 -12.49
C ARG A 118 21.79 -11.13 -13.84
N ARG A 119 23.11 -10.85 -13.88
CA ARG A 119 23.81 -10.41 -15.10
C ARG A 119 23.86 -11.53 -16.13
N THR A 120 24.05 -12.77 -15.66
CA THR A 120 24.03 -13.97 -16.50
C THR A 120 22.70 -14.11 -17.23
N VAL A 121 21.56 -13.91 -16.54
CA VAL A 121 20.23 -13.98 -17.18
C VAL A 121 20.04 -12.85 -18.21
N LEU A 122 20.46 -11.62 -17.88
CA LEU A 122 20.37 -10.50 -18.83
C LEU A 122 21.28 -10.68 -20.05
N PHE A 123 22.47 -11.27 -19.86
CA PHE A 123 23.38 -11.63 -20.96
C PHE A 123 22.76 -12.70 -21.87
N LEU A 124 22.11 -13.71 -21.28
CA LEU A 124 21.38 -14.72 -22.04
C LEU A 124 20.20 -14.15 -22.83
N TYR A 125 19.60 -13.05 -22.36
CA TYR A 125 18.59 -12.30 -23.12
C TYR A 125 19.19 -11.43 -24.25
N GLY A 126 20.51 -11.21 -24.27
CA GLY A 126 21.20 -10.42 -25.29
C GLY A 126 21.70 -9.05 -24.84
N TYR A 127 21.55 -8.69 -23.57
CA TYR A 127 22.08 -7.45 -23.00
C TYR A 127 23.58 -7.55 -22.69
N THR A 128 24.42 -7.75 -23.69
CA THR A 128 25.85 -8.06 -23.52
C THR A 128 26.77 -6.83 -23.50
N SER A 129 26.31 -5.66 -23.97
CA SER A 129 27.11 -4.43 -23.97
C SER A 129 27.03 -3.74 -22.61
N GLN A 130 28.17 -3.48 -21.98
CA GLN A 130 28.23 -2.84 -20.66
C GLN A 130 28.26 -1.32 -20.78
N GLN A 131 27.34 -0.65 -20.08
CA GLN A 131 27.27 0.82 -20.00
C GLN A 131 27.56 1.32 -18.57
N SER A 132 27.87 2.61 -18.43
CA SER A 132 28.18 3.25 -17.14
C SER A 132 27.06 3.12 -16.10
N ASP A 133 25.80 3.04 -16.54
CA ASP A 133 24.62 2.87 -15.69
C ASP A 133 23.71 1.72 -16.15
N GLY A 134 24.26 0.66 -16.77
CA GLY A 134 23.38 -0.32 -17.40
C GLY A 134 24.03 -1.46 -18.16
N LEU A 135 23.17 -2.30 -18.72
CA LEU A 135 23.48 -3.22 -19.80
C LEU A 135 22.62 -2.88 -21.01
N SER A 136 23.15 -3.01 -22.21
CA SER A 136 22.40 -2.81 -23.45
C SER A 136 22.67 -3.92 -24.45
N PHE A 137 21.78 -4.03 -25.44
CA PHE A 137 22.10 -4.76 -26.66
C PHE A 137 23.26 -4.06 -27.39
N PRO A 138 24.13 -4.83 -28.08
CA PRO A 138 25.10 -4.28 -29.02
C PRO A 138 24.41 -3.48 -30.15
N ASP A 139 25.10 -2.46 -30.68
CA ASP A 139 24.53 -1.54 -31.67
C ASP A 139 24.23 -2.20 -33.03
N ASP A 140 24.93 -3.28 -33.37
CA ASP A 140 24.76 -4.10 -34.56
C ASP A 140 23.53 -5.03 -34.49
N VAL A 141 23.00 -5.30 -33.30
CA VAL A 141 21.86 -6.19 -33.11
C VAL A 141 20.56 -5.39 -33.26
N THR A 142 19.84 -5.55 -34.36
CA THR A 142 18.58 -4.81 -34.63
C THR A 142 17.34 -5.45 -33.98
N GLN A 143 17.36 -6.76 -33.75
CA GLN A 143 16.29 -7.52 -33.09
C GLN A 143 16.89 -8.58 -32.15
N PRO A 144 16.23 -8.90 -31.02
CA PRO A 144 16.66 -9.98 -30.14
C PRO A 144 16.40 -11.33 -30.83
N ASP A 145 17.19 -12.34 -30.46
CA ASP A 145 16.90 -13.73 -30.83
C ASP A 145 15.66 -14.21 -30.06
N ALA A 146 14.49 -14.07 -30.68
CA ALA A 146 13.21 -14.41 -30.06
C ALA A 146 13.15 -15.87 -29.60
N GLY A 147 13.81 -16.79 -30.33
CA GLY A 147 13.86 -18.20 -30.00
C GLY A 147 14.67 -18.46 -28.73
N LEU A 148 15.89 -17.91 -28.65
CA LEU A 148 16.74 -18.03 -27.46
C LEU A 148 16.12 -17.32 -26.26
N VAL A 149 15.59 -16.11 -26.43
CA VAL A 149 14.93 -15.36 -25.36
C VAL A 149 13.72 -16.13 -24.84
N ALA A 150 12.89 -16.73 -25.70
CA ALA A 150 11.76 -17.54 -25.26
C ALA A 150 12.21 -18.78 -24.47
N ALA A 151 13.25 -19.48 -24.92
CA ALA A 151 13.81 -20.64 -24.22
C ALA A 151 14.31 -20.28 -22.82
N VAL A 152 15.11 -19.21 -22.70
CA VAL A 152 15.62 -18.72 -21.41
C VAL A 152 14.48 -18.24 -20.52
N THR A 153 13.46 -17.59 -21.08
CA THR A 153 12.29 -17.11 -20.33
C THR A 153 11.47 -18.26 -19.75
N LEU A 154 11.26 -19.34 -20.51
CA LEU A 154 10.60 -20.54 -19.99
C LEU A 154 11.37 -21.14 -18.81
N GLU A 155 12.70 -21.21 -18.89
CA GLU A 155 13.52 -21.69 -17.78
C GLU A 155 13.42 -20.77 -16.55
N VAL A 156 13.41 -19.45 -16.72
CA VAL A 156 13.17 -18.48 -15.63
C VAL A 156 11.79 -18.70 -14.99
N MET A 157 10.75 -18.89 -15.79
CA MET A 157 9.38 -19.15 -15.33
C MET A 157 9.25 -20.48 -14.57
N THR A 158 9.88 -21.54 -15.09
CA THR A 158 9.90 -22.87 -14.47
C THR A 158 10.66 -22.81 -13.14
N LEU A 159 11.83 -22.17 -13.09
CA LEU A 159 12.59 -21.98 -11.84
C LEU A 159 11.81 -21.17 -10.81
N ARG A 160 11.18 -20.07 -11.20
CA ARG A 160 10.35 -19.27 -10.30
C ARG A 160 9.23 -20.11 -9.68
N THR A 161 8.60 -20.96 -10.49
CA THR A 161 7.52 -21.84 -10.06
C THR A 161 8.03 -22.93 -9.11
N GLU A 162 9.17 -23.56 -9.40
CA GLU A 162 9.76 -24.58 -8.52
C GLU A 162 10.18 -23.98 -7.17
N VAL A 163 10.83 -22.81 -7.15
CA VAL A 163 11.23 -22.15 -5.89
C VAL A 163 10.01 -21.71 -5.07
N ASP A 164 8.95 -21.20 -5.70
CA ASP A 164 7.70 -20.86 -5.02
C ASP A 164 7.01 -22.10 -4.40
N LEU A 165 7.00 -23.23 -5.11
CA LEU A 165 6.51 -24.50 -4.59
C LEU A 165 7.38 -25.04 -3.45
N LEU A 166 8.71 -24.84 -3.50
CA LEU A 166 9.61 -25.20 -2.41
C LEU A 166 9.35 -24.35 -1.16
N LEU A 167 9.18 -23.03 -1.31
CA LEU A 167 8.84 -22.11 -0.22
C LEU A 167 7.50 -22.47 0.44
N LYS A 168 6.51 -22.89 -0.34
CA LYS A 168 5.20 -23.35 0.15
C LYS A 168 5.21 -24.79 0.66
N GLY A 169 6.31 -25.52 0.46
CA GLY A 169 6.43 -26.93 0.78
C GLY A 169 5.56 -27.85 -0.10
N THR A 170 4.95 -27.38 -1.17
CA THR A 170 4.07 -28.19 -2.03
C THR A 170 4.80 -28.78 -3.24
N HIS A 171 6.13 -28.64 -3.32
CA HIS A 171 6.92 -29.16 -4.44
C HIS A 171 6.83 -30.70 -4.54
N PRO A 172 6.48 -31.28 -5.72
CA PRO A 172 6.33 -32.73 -5.90
C PRO A 172 7.63 -33.54 -5.71
N HIS A 173 8.77 -32.97 -6.09
CA HIS A 173 10.08 -33.64 -6.07
C HIS A 173 11.16 -32.81 -5.35
N PRO A 174 11.03 -32.54 -4.05
CA PRO A 174 11.95 -31.64 -3.34
C PRO A 174 13.35 -32.27 -3.14
N GLY A 175 13.46 -33.60 -3.31
CA GLY A 175 14.73 -34.33 -3.26
C GLY A 175 15.76 -33.87 -4.29
N ASN A 176 15.33 -33.33 -5.43
CA ASN A 176 16.22 -32.81 -6.47
C ASN A 176 17.00 -31.56 -6.03
N PHE A 177 16.56 -30.90 -4.95
CA PHE A 177 17.18 -29.70 -4.39
C PHE A 177 17.99 -29.99 -3.11
N ARG A 178 18.03 -31.24 -2.66
CA ARG A 178 18.59 -31.64 -1.35
C ARG A 178 20.05 -31.26 -1.16
N ASN A 179 20.83 -31.31 -2.24
CA ASN A 179 22.27 -31.03 -2.21
C ASN A 179 22.58 -29.52 -2.29
N ILE A 180 21.58 -28.69 -2.62
CA ILE A 180 21.73 -27.24 -2.84
C ILE A 180 21.08 -26.45 -1.70
N ILE A 181 19.94 -26.93 -1.19
CA ILE A 181 19.20 -26.31 -0.09
C ILE A 181 18.84 -27.38 0.97
N PRO A 182 19.82 -27.86 1.77
CA PRO A 182 19.62 -28.98 2.70
C PRO A 182 18.56 -28.70 3.77
N PHE A 183 18.45 -27.43 4.20
CA PHE A 183 17.63 -27.01 5.35
C PHE A 183 16.11 -27.09 5.10
N ILE A 184 15.64 -26.93 3.86
CA ILE A 184 14.20 -26.99 3.52
C ILE A 184 13.63 -28.40 3.71
N LEU A 185 14.47 -29.43 3.59
CA LEU A 185 14.07 -30.82 3.80
C LEU A 185 14.17 -31.26 5.27
N GLN A 186 15.08 -30.66 6.05
CA GLN A 186 15.31 -31.02 7.46
C GLN A 186 14.15 -30.61 8.38
N GLN A 187 13.52 -29.44 8.14
CA GLN A 187 12.34 -28.99 8.91
C GLN A 187 11.13 -29.95 8.83
N ARG A 188 11.12 -30.89 7.89
CA ARG A 188 10.02 -31.85 7.68
C ARG A 188 10.24 -33.21 8.32
N ALA A 189 11.49 -33.63 8.53
CA ALA A 189 11.75 -34.83 9.34
C ALA A 189 11.37 -34.59 10.80
N SER A 190 11.55 -33.36 11.30
CA SER A 190 11.11 -32.93 12.63
C SER A 190 9.59 -32.73 12.71
N ALA A 191 8.93 -32.20 11.67
CA ALA A 191 7.46 -32.04 11.67
C ALA A 191 6.69 -33.37 11.56
N ALA A 192 7.21 -34.38 10.84
CA ALA A 192 6.60 -35.70 10.76
C ALA A 192 6.81 -36.55 12.04
N CYS A 193 7.85 -36.25 12.83
CA CYS A 193 8.12 -36.90 14.11
C CYS A 193 7.54 -36.14 15.34
N ALA A 194 6.87 -35.00 15.12
CA ALA A 194 6.33 -34.14 16.18
C ALA A 194 4.79 -34.19 16.29
N ALA A 195 4.15 -35.28 15.85
CA ALA A 195 2.77 -35.55 16.23
C ALA A 195 2.75 -36.19 17.64
N PRO A 196 2.09 -35.60 18.65
CA PRO A 196 1.93 -36.24 19.94
C PRO A 196 0.97 -37.43 19.83
N PRO A 197 1.19 -38.54 20.57
CA PRO A 197 0.19 -39.59 20.70
C PRO A 197 -1.03 -39.05 21.45
N PRO A 198 -2.25 -39.57 21.20
CA PRO A 198 -3.43 -39.16 21.98
C PRO A 198 -3.27 -39.59 23.45
N PRO A 199 -3.74 -38.82 24.44
CA PRO A 199 -3.57 -39.16 25.85
C PRO A 199 -4.42 -40.39 26.18
N TRP A 200 -3.76 -41.43 26.67
CA TRP A 200 -4.43 -42.61 27.21
C TRP A 200 -5.24 -42.24 28.47
N SER A 201 -6.37 -42.90 28.67
CA SER A 201 -6.50 -43.76 29.86
C SER A 201 -7.56 -44.83 29.65
N ALA A 202 -7.09 -46.08 29.77
CA ALA A 202 -7.81 -47.30 30.09
C ALA A 202 -8.88 -47.83 29.10
N ARG A 203 -8.43 -48.59 28.10
CA ARG A 203 -8.74 -50.03 27.87
C ARG A 203 -8.32 -50.41 26.45
N HIS A 204 -7.15 -51.04 26.30
CA HIS A 204 -6.61 -51.44 25.01
C HIS A 204 -7.22 -52.77 24.53
N THR A 205 -7.68 -52.80 23.28
CA THR A 205 -7.70 -53.99 22.41
C THR A 205 -6.73 -53.73 21.27
N PHE A 206 -5.70 -54.57 21.14
CA PHE A 206 -4.77 -54.52 20.01
C PHE A 206 -5.41 -55.12 18.76
N CYS A 207 -4.97 -54.70 17.56
CA CYS A 207 -5.23 -55.44 16.33
C CYS A 207 -4.24 -56.62 16.21
N ASP A 208 -4.64 -57.69 15.52
CA ASP A 208 -3.91 -58.97 15.49
C ASP A 208 -2.44 -58.83 15.06
N ALA A 209 -2.13 -57.91 14.14
CA ALA A 209 -0.77 -57.67 13.66
C ALA A 209 0.16 -57.02 14.72
N CYS A 210 -0.40 -56.20 15.61
CA CYS A 210 0.36 -55.53 16.67
C CYS A 210 0.50 -56.41 17.92
N ASP A 211 -0.43 -57.34 18.13
CA ASP A 211 -0.39 -58.31 19.23
C ASP A 211 0.73 -59.35 19.01
N ASP A 212 0.95 -59.79 17.77
CA ASP A 212 2.04 -60.72 17.41
C ASP A 212 3.45 -60.13 17.57
N LEU A 213 3.59 -58.82 17.37
CA LEU A 213 4.85 -58.09 17.57
C LEU A 213 5.17 -57.90 19.06
N PHE A 214 4.14 -57.80 19.91
CA PHE A 214 4.28 -57.57 21.35
C PHE A 214 4.73 -58.84 22.12
N HIS A 215 4.50 -60.04 21.56
CA HIS A 215 4.79 -61.33 22.20
C HIS A 215 6.12 -61.99 21.82
N ARG A 216 6.98 -61.35 21.01
CA ARG A 216 8.31 -61.92 20.64
C ARG A 216 9.44 -61.68 21.64
N LEU A 217 9.17 -61.00 22.76
CA LEU A 217 10.17 -60.69 23.78
C LEU A 217 10.20 -61.76 24.90
N PRO A 218 11.36 -62.36 25.22
CA PRO A 218 11.47 -63.47 26.18
C PRO A 218 11.00 -63.16 27.61
N ALA A 219 10.85 -61.89 27.97
CA ALA A 219 10.58 -61.45 29.33
C ALA A 219 9.09 -61.50 29.75
N ARG A 220 8.15 -61.88 28.89
CA ARG A 220 6.70 -61.75 29.16
C ARG A 220 5.82 -62.93 28.73
N ALA A 221 6.35 -64.15 28.79
CA ALA A 221 5.67 -65.38 28.32
C ALA A 221 4.38 -65.81 29.09
N ASN A 222 4.02 -65.18 30.21
CA ASN A 222 3.03 -65.74 31.16
C ASN A 222 1.68 -65.00 31.27
N HIS A 223 1.33 -64.09 30.36
CA HIS A 223 0.06 -63.36 30.46
C HIS A 223 -1.10 -64.07 29.73
N LYS A 224 -2.25 -64.31 30.40
CA LYS A 224 -3.49 -64.89 29.82
C LYS A 224 -4.67 -63.92 29.89
N ARG A 225 -5.51 -63.91 28.83
CA ARG A 225 -6.68 -63.02 28.63
C ARG A 225 -7.91 -63.41 29.47
N ALA A 226 -8.73 -62.44 29.87
CA ALA A 226 -10.10 -62.64 30.39
C ALA A 226 -11.10 -61.58 29.85
N PRO A 227 -12.41 -61.89 29.71
CA PRO A 227 -13.42 -61.03 29.08
C PRO A 227 -14.18 -60.10 30.09
N PRO A 228 -14.89 -59.05 29.63
CA PRO A 228 -15.45 -58.01 30.52
C PRO A 228 -16.91 -58.29 30.99
N PRO A 229 -17.36 -57.74 32.15
CA PRO A 229 -18.78 -57.69 32.53
C PRO A 229 -19.42 -56.27 32.45
N GLU A 230 -20.76 -56.29 32.44
CA GLU A 230 -21.76 -55.22 32.17
C GLU A 230 -21.88 -54.09 33.23
N ALA A 231 -22.63 -53.02 32.88
CA ALA A 231 -22.74 -51.72 33.58
C ALA A 231 -23.74 -51.65 34.77
N PRO A 232 -23.55 -50.75 35.77
CA PRO A 232 -24.49 -50.53 36.88
C PRO A 232 -25.38 -49.25 36.74
N PRO A 233 -26.42 -49.06 37.60
CA PRO A 233 -27.62 -48.27 37.31
C PRO A 233 -27.65 -46.82 37.83
N VAL A 234 -28.65 -46.07 37.32
CA VAL A 234 -28.86 -44.60 37.45
C VAL A 234 -29.40 -44.20 38.84
N GLY A 235 -28.84 -43.13 39.43
CA GLY A 235 -29.36 -42.49 40.66
C GLY A 235 -28.33 -42.19 41.75
N VAL A 236 -27.06 -42.56 41.52
CA VAL A 236 -25.95 -42.36 42.46
C VAL A 236 -24.84 -41.54 41.82
N CYS A 237 -24.05 -40.85 42.64
CA CYS A 237 -22.92 -40.05 42.18
C CYS A 237 -22.02 -40.88 41.23
N THR A 238 -21.73 -40.32 40.05
CA THR A 238 -21.01 -41.04 38.98
C THR A 238 -19.57 -41.42 39.35
N ILE A 239 -18.97 -40.76 40.35
CA ILE A 239 -17.59 -41.02 40.79
C ILE A 239 -17.56 -42.01 41.95
N CYS A 240 -18.39 -41.82 42.99
CA CYS A 240 -18.31 -42.65 44.19
C CYS A 240 -19.40 -43.72 44.30
N GLY A 241 -20.50 -43.62 43.53
CA GLY A 241 -21.56 -44.63 43.46
C GLY A 241 -22.49 -44.72 44.69
N VAL A 242 -22.34 -43.87 45.72
CA VAL A 242 -23.10 -43.98 46.97
C VAL A 242 -23.89 -42.71 47.35
N GLY A 243 -23.44 -41.52 46.92
CA GLY A 243 -24.05 -40.25 47.32
C GLY A 243 -25.15 -39.75 46.38
N ALA A 244 -26.22 -39.17 46.93
CA ALA A 244 -27.27 -38.51 46.15
C ALA A 244 -26.75 -37.20 45.51
N PRO A 245 -26.97 -36.96 44.20
CA PRO A 245 -26.42 -35.80 43.51
C PRO A 245 -27.24 -34.53 43.79
N LEU A 246 -26.58 -33.46 44.25
CA LEU A 246 -27.21 -32.15 44.52
C LEU A 246 -26.68 -31.00 43.63
N ALA A 247 -25.54 -31.18 42.94
CA ALA A 247 -24.97 -30.15 42.08
C ALA A 247 -24.92 -30.61 40.61
N ARG A 248 -25.47 -29.80 39.71
CA ARG A 248 -25.37 -29.98 38.25
C ARG A 248 -24.48 -28.91 37.65
N CYS A 249 -23.38 -29.34 37.05
CA CYS A 249 -22.52 -28.51 36.24
C CYS A 249 -22.98 -28.57 34.77
N GLY A 250 -23.42 -27.45 34.21
CA GLY A 250 -23.93 -27.38 32.83
C GLY A 250 -22.90 -27.73 31.74
N SER A 251 -21.62 -27.77 32.11
CA SER A 251 -20.50 -28.08 31.21
C SER A 251 -20.09 -29.55 31.23
N CYS A 252 -20.41 -30.31 32.30
CA CYS A 252 -19.84 -31.64 32.53
C CYS A 252 -20.81 -32.81 32.40
N SER A 253 -22.12 -32.58 32.28
CA SER A 253 -23.16 -33.63 32.16
C SER A 253 -23.24 -34.66 33.32
N HIS A 254 -22.30 -34.65 34.27
CA HIS A 254 -22.23 -35.62 35.37
C HIS A 254 -23.06 -35.20 36.58
N ALA A 255 -23.66 -36.18 37.26
CA ALA A 255 -24.40 -36.00 38.50
C ALA A 255 -23.49 -36.40 39.66
N LEU A 256 -22.92 -35.41 40.35
CA LEU A 256 -21.95 -35.61 41.42
C LEU A 256 -22.55 -35.23 42.78
N CYS A 257 -22.16 -35.95 43.84
CA CYS A 257 -22.40 -35.46 45.20
C CYS A 257 -21.40 -34.35 45.54
N ASP A 258 -21.75 -33.45 46.46
CA ASP A 258 -20.97 -32.24 46.76
C ASP A 258 -19.48 -32.47 47.05
N PRO A 259 -19.06 -33.53 47.77
CA PRO A 259 -17.63 -33.80 48.00
C PRO A 259 -16.88 -34.15 46.70
N CYS A 260 -17.53 -34.92 45.82
CA CYS A 260 -16.95 -35.31 44.53
C CYS A 260 -16.95 -34.13 43.55
N ASP A 261 -17.96 -33.26 43.58
CA ASP A 261 -17.99 -32.04 42.77
C ASP A 261 -16.88 -31.06 43.16
N ALA A 262 -16.63 -30.89 44.47
CA ALA A 262 -15.56 -30.05 44.98
C ALA A 262 -14.18 -30.56 44.53
N LEU A 263 -13.93 -31.87 44.64
CA LEU A 263 -12.65 -32.48 44.25
C LEU A 263 -12.45 -32.49 42.73
N PHE A 264 -13.48 -32.83 41.96
CA PHE A 264 -13.38 -32.94 40.51
C PHE A 264 -13.07 -31.58 39.85
N HIS A 265 -13.70 -30.53 40.36
CA HIS A 265 -13.49 -29.17 39.85
C HIS A 265 -12.44 -28.37 40.66
N ALA A 266 -11.68 -29.03 41.55
CA ALA A 266 -10.44 -28.48 42.10
C ALA A 266 -9.27 -28.61 41.10
N HIS A 267 -9.42 -29.48 40.08
CA HIS A 267 -8.43 -29.63 39.01
C HIS A 267 -8.41 -28.39 38.08
N PRO A 268 -7.23 -27.91 37.64
CA PRO A 268 -7.08 -26.68 36.84
C PRO A 268 -7.98 -26.64 35.59
N ASP A 269 -8.13 -27.77 34.89
CA ASP A 269 -8.89 -27.89 33.64
C ASP A 269 -10.42 -27.74 33.80
N HIS A 270 -10.94 -27.83 35.03
CA HIS A 270 -12.38 -27.78 35.31
C HIS A 270 -12.75 -26.65 36.25
N ARG A 271 -11.77 -25.84 36.67
CA ARG A 271 -11.91 -24.77 37.66
C ARG A 271 -12.80 -23.61 37.19
N GLY A 272 -12.96 -23.45 35.88
CA GLY A 272 -13.75 -22.40 35.23
C GLY A 272 -15.22 -22.74 34.95
N HIS A 273 -15.68 -23.94 35.29
CA HIS A 273 -17.08 -24.31 35.00
C HIS A 273 -18.07 -23.55 35.90
N ARG A 274 -19.15 -23.03 35.30
CA ARG A 274 -20.15 -22.22 36.01
C ARG A 274 -21.01 -23.09 36.92
N ARG A 275 -20.72 -23.07 38.22
CA ARG A 275 -21.53 -23.73 39.26
C ARG A 275 -22.63 -22.77 39.71
N GLY A 276 -23.89 -23.12 39.53
CA GLY A 276 -25.00 -22.23 39.87
C GLY A 276 -26.22 -22.99 40.40
N ASN A 277 -26.71 -22.56 41.57
CA ASN A 277 -28.03 -22.93 42.07
C ASN A 277 -29.08 -22.00 41.40
N PRO A 278 -30.26 -22.49 40.99
CA PRO A 278 -31.11 -21.77 40.06
C PRO A 278 -32.06 -20.80 40.78
N THR A 279 -31.60 -19.60 41.16
CA THR A 279 -32.49 -18.44 41.38
C THR A 279 -31.69 -17.13 41.53
N SER A 280 -31.98 -16.16 40.67
CA SER A 280 -31.87 -14.68 40.80
C SER A 280 -31.10 -13.97 39.67
N SER A 281 -31.79 -13.05 39.00
CA SER A 281 -31.28 -12.03 38.06
C SER A 281 -31.35 -10.65 38.74
N PRO A 282 -30.49 -9.66 38.40
CA PRO A 282 -30.77 -8.26 38.74
C PRO A 282 -30.89 -7.32 37.52
N SER A 283 -31.51 -6.17 37.79
CA SER A 283 -32.25 -5.24 36.92
C SER A 283 -31.46 -4.16 36.15
N LEU A 284 -32.08 -3.60 35.10
CA LEU A 284 -31.61 -2.59 34.13
C LEU A 284 -32.17 -1.17 34.43
N SER A 285 -31.37 -0.08 34.31
CA SER A 285 -31.80 1.32 34.63
C SER A 285 -31.57 2.38 33.51
N PRO A 286 -32.42 3.43 33.35
CA PRO A 286 -32.23 4.58 32.43
C PRO A 286 -31.05 5.51 32.80
N TRP A 287 -30.64 6.43 31.91
CA TRP A 287 -29.46 7.30 32.11
C TRP A 287 -29.72 8.79 31.80
N ALA A 288 -29.12 9.70 32.57
CA ALA A 288 -29.21 11.15 32.35
C ALA A 288 -28.01 11.71 31.56
N CYS A 289 -28.26 12.61 30.60
CA CYS A 289 -27.21 13.24 29.80
C CYS A 289 -26.36 14.20 30.64
N ALA A 290 -25.04 14.04 30.65
CA ALA A 290 -24.13 14.88 31.43
C ALA A 290 -24.07 16.37 30.99
N ARG A 291 -24.62 16.73 29.82
CA ARG A 291 -24.58 18.12 29.29
C ARG A 291 -25.91 18.85 29.42
N CYS A 292 -27.02 18.24 29.03
CA CYS A 292 -28.34 18.87 29.06
C CYS A 292 -29.28 18.23 30.09
N THR A 293 -28.78 17.27 30.88
CA THR A 293 -29.50 16.58 31.96
C THR A 293 -30.74 15.77 31.56
N THR A 294 -31.09 15.73 30.26
CA THR A 294 -32.21 14.93 29.74
C THR A 294 -32.03 13.46 30.11
N VAL A 295 -33.06 12.87 30.73
CA VAL A 295 -33.11 11.44 31.06
C VAL A 295 -33.51 10.67 29.82
N ASN A 296 -32.62 9.80 29.36
CA ASN A 296 -32.79 8.96 28.19
C ASN A 296 -33.01 7.50 28.62
N GLU A 297 -33.75 6.77 27.80
CA GLU A 297 -33.97 5.33 27.99
C GLU A 297 -32.66 4.55 27.89
N MET A 298 -32.57 3.38 28.54
CA MET A 298 -31.31 2.62 28.61
C MET A 298 -30.70 2.27 27.24
N ARG A 299 -31.55 2.11 26.22
CA ARG A 299 -31.15 1.74 24.85
C ARG A 299 -30.74 2.94 23.99
N ALA A 300 -31.02 4.16 24.44
CA ALA A 300 -30.61 5.36 23.72
C ALA A 300 -29.09 5.54 23.83
N VAL A 301 -28.40 5.56 22.69
CA VAL A 301 -26.95 5.77 22.62
C VAL A 301 -26.63 7.27 22.58
N LEU A 302 -27.53 8.05 21.97
CA LEU A 302 -27.46 9.51 21.89
C LEU A 302 -28.52 10.13 22.78
N CYS A 303 -28.22 11.28 23.36
CA CYS A 303 -29.23 12.05 24.07
C CYS A 303 -30.28 12.57 23.08
N ALA A 304 -31.56 12.36 23.37
CA ALA A 304 -32.66 12.77 22.50
C ALA A 304 -32.75 14.29 22.26
N THR A 305 -32.06 15.10 23.07
CA THR A 305 -32.10 16.58 22.97
C THR A 305 -30.85 17.19 22.35
N CYS A 306 -29.67 16.64 22.62
CA CYS A 306 -28.40 17.23 22.16
C CYS A 306 -27.55 16.29 21.32
N GLU A 307 -28.09 15.10 21.00
CA GLU A 307 -27.49 14.07 20.17
C GLU A 307 -26.09 13.61 20.62
N ARG A 308 -25.73 13.90 21.88
CA ARG A 308 -24.44 13.49 22.44
C ARG A 308 -24.45 12.04 22.92
N PRO A 309 -23.36 11.28 22.68
CA PRO A 309 -23.24 9.92 23.16
C PRO A 309 -23.25 9.80 24.68
N ARG A 310 -23.83 8.72 25.20
CA ARG A 310 -23.93 8.39 26.63
C ARG A 310 -22.59 8.44 27.40
N LEU A 311 -21.47 8.16 26.74
CA LEU A 311 -20.12 8.06 27.33
C LEU A 311 -19.26 9.31 27.12
N ALA A 312 -19.81 10.40 26.58
CA ALA A 312 -19.08 11.67 26.47
C ALA A 312 -18.84 12.25 27.88
N ALA A 313 -17.59 12.25 28.34
CA ALA A 313 -17.20 12.73 29.67
C ALA A 313 -17.64 14.19 29.89
N ALA A 314 -18.08 14.50 31.12
CA ALA A 314 -18.27 15.86 31.57
C ALA A 314 -16.88 16.52 31.69
N ALA A 315 -16.56 17.42 30.77
CA ALA A 315 -15.38 18.26 30.92
C ALA A 315 -15.57 19.16 32.16
N ALA A 316 -14.64 19.04 33.12
CA ALA A 316 -14.45 19.99 34.20
C ALA A 316 -13.97 21.35 33.62
N PRO A 317 -14.17 22.46 34.33
CA PRO A 317 -14.13 23.79 33.74
C PRO A 317 -12.70 24.21 33.38
N GLU A 318 -12.46 24.44 32.08
CA GLU A 318 -11.25 25.12 31.60
C GLU A 318 -11.23 26.56 32.11
N VAL A 319 -10.18 26.89 32.86
CA VAL A 319 -9.72 28.27 33.01
C VAL A 319 -9.23 28.73 31.64
N ALA A 320 -9.84 29.82 31.18
CA ALA A 320 -9.70 30.38 29.85
C ALA A 320 -8.25 30.63 29.42
N ALA A 321 -7.86 30.01 28.31
CA ALA A 321 -6.83 30.52 27.40
C ALA A 321 -7.50 30.78 26.04
N PRO A 322 -7.28 31.94 25.40
CA PRO A 322 -8.15 32.45 24.35
C PRO A 322 -7.94 31.74 23.01
N VAL A 323 -9.05 31.56 22.32
CA VAL A 323 -9.22 31.15 20.93
C VAL A 323 -8.31 31.97 20.00
N PRO A 324 -7.55 31.37 19.06
CA PRO A 324 -7.11 32.07 17.87
C PRO A 324 -8.14 31.88 16.76
N THR A 325 -9.21 32.66 16.84
CA THR A 325 -9.96 33.13 15.68
C THR A 325 -9.13 34.23 15.05
N SER A 326 -8.27 33.89 14.10
CA SER A 326 -7.70 34.78 13.06
C SER A 326 -6.86 33.93 12.10
N PRO A 327 -6.82 34.26 10.80
CA PRO A 327 -5.90 33.61 9.86
C PRO A 327 -4.48 33.84 10.38
N SER A 328 -3.62 32.81 10.36
CA SER A 328 -2.20 32.95 10.75
C SER A 328 -1.66 34.25 10.14
N ALA A 329 -1.35 35.26 10.95
CA ALA A 329 -0.98 36.59 10.46
C ALA A 329 0.26 36.54 9.55
N GLU A 330 1.04 35.45 9.62
CA GLU A 330 2.16 35.16 8.74
C GLU A 330 2.29 33.65 8.42
N TRP A 331 2.91 33.32 7.28
CA TRP A 331 3.30 31.96 6.86
C TRP A 331 4.69 31.95 6.23
N ARG A 332 5.47 30.89 6.43
CA ARG A 332 6.84 30.77 5.88
C ARG A 332 6.88 30.07 4.52
N CYS A 333 7.54 30.67 3.50
CA CYS A 333 7.72 30.04 2.18
C CYS A 333 8.50 28.73 2.34
N ARG A 334 7.92 27.59 1.91
CA ARG A 334 8.60 26.28 1.97
C ARG A 334 9.81 26.16 1.04
N SER A 335 10.08 27.17 0.22
CA SER A 335 11.22 27.20 -0.73
C SER A 335 12.34 28.15 -0.30
N CYS A 336 12.04 29.38 0.12
CA CYS A 336 13.05 30.35 0.56
C CYS A 336 12.98 30.70 2.06
N THR A 337 12.06 30.09 2.81
CA THR A 337 11.86 30.23 4.28
C THR A 337 11.38 31.60 4.80
N VAL A 338 11.23 32.59 3.93
CA VAL A 338 10.75 33.95 4.25
C VAL A 338 9.35 33.92 4.86
N ALA A 339 9.13 34.68 5.93
CA ALA A 339 7.83 34.90 6.56
C ALA A 339 7.03 35.91 5.76
N ASN A 340 5.82 35.54 5.33
CA ASN A 340 4.94 36.35 4.49
C ASN A 340 3.64 36.59 5.26
N ALA A 341 2.97 37.73 5.03
CA ALA A 341 1.66 37.99 5.63
C ALA A 341 0.64 36.88 5.32
N GLY A 342 -0.23 36.60 6.28
CA GLY A 342 -1.27 35.57 6.27
C GLY A 342 -2.31 35.71 5.16
N SER A 343 -2.53 36.96 4.75
CA SER A 343 -3.36 37.38 3.62
C SER A 343 -2.67 37.17 2.27
N SER A 344 -1.34 37.02 2.24
CA SER A 344 -0.60 36.79 1.01
C SER A 344 -0.71 35.32 0.61
N ILE A 345 -1.13 35.06 -0.62
CA ILE A 345 -1.18 33.69 -1.19
C ILE A 345 0.10 33.31 -1.92
N LEU A 346 0.97 34.28 -2.20
CA LEU A 346 2.30 34.11 -2.82
C LEU A 346 3.38 34.62 -1.86
N CYS A 347 4.57 34.04 -1.90
CA CYS A 347 5.67 34.55 -1.10
C CYS A 347 6.22 35.85 -1.71
N GLU A 348 6.53 36.86 -0.90
CA GLU A 348 7.07 38.14 -1.35
C GLU A 348 8.46 38.01 -2.02
N VAL A 349 9.25 37.01 -1.61
CA VAL A 349 10.59 36.77 -2.16
C VAL A 349 10.57 35.72 -3.27
N CYS A 350 9.92 34.58 -3.05
CA CYS A 350 9.98 33.44 -3.96
C CYS A 350 8.81 33.40 -4.96
N GLU A 351 7.77 34.22 -4.76
CA GLU A 351 6.47 34.23 -5.47
C GLU A 351 5.75 32.88 -5.58
N ARG A 352 6.19 31.88 -4.80
CA ARG A 352 5.55 30.57 -4.80
C ARG A 352 4.26 30.60 -3.99
N PRO A 353 3.21 29.90 -4.46
CA PRO A 353 1.99 29.75 -3.71
C PRO A 353 2.23 29.13 -2.32
N ARG A 354 1.46 29.57 -1.33
CA ARG A 354 1.52 29.09 0.07
C ARG A 354 1.48 27.57 0.22
N LEU A 355 0.82 26.87 -0.71
CA LEU A 355 0.65 25.42 -0.70
C LEU A 355 1.61 24.68 -1.65
N ALA A 356 2.49 25.38 -2.37
CA ALA A 356 3.45 24.73 -3.26
C ALA A 356 4.46 23.91 -2.45
N THR A 357 4.54 22.61 -2.75
CA THR A 357 5.61 21.73 -2.27
C THR A 357 6.92 22.02 -3.02
N ARG A 358 8.07 21.66 -2.42
CA ARG A 358 9.38 21.72 -3.09
C ARG A 358 9.28 20.91 -4.40
N PRO A 359 9.73 21.42 -5.57
CA PRO A 359 9.71 20.62 -6.78
C PRO A 359 10.74 19.50 -6.62
N HIS A 360 10.31 18.27 -6.81
CA HIS A 360 11.22 17.23 -7.26
C HIS A 360 11.59 17.54 -8.71
N ALA A 361 12.87 17.41 -9.05
CA ALA A 361 13.37 17.63 -10.41
C ALA A 361 12.52 16.85 -11.42
N ALA A 362 11.85 17.57 -12.32
CA ALA A 362 10.96 16.98 -13.32
C ALA A 362 11.80 16.36 -14.46
N ALA A 363 11.51 15.09 -14.77
CA ALA A 363 11.92 14.47 -16.02
C ALA A 363 11.20 15.13 -17.21
N PRO A 364 11.79 15.13 -18.42
CA PRO A 364 11.23 15.82 -19.58
C PRO A 364 9.90 15.18 -20.07
N PRO A 365 9.00 15.96 -20.70
CA PRO A 365 7.72 15.47 -21.20
C PRO A 365 7.87 14.62 -22.47
N PRO A 366 7.12 13.52 -22.63
CA PRO A 366 7.05 12.78 -23.90
C PRO A 366 6.10 13.47 -24.90
N GLY A 367 6.48 13.45 -26.18
CA GLY A 367 5.72 14.03 -27.29
C GLY A 367 4.39 13.34 -27.63
N PRO A 368 3.61 13.90 -28.58
CA PRO A 368 2.20 13.55 -28.80
C PRO A 368 2.02 12.14 -29.38
N ALA A 369 1.01 11.41 -28.87
CA ALA A 369 0.63 10.07 -29.29
C ALA A 369 -0.39 10.08 -30.46
N PRO A 370 -0.36 9.10 -31.39
CA PRO A 370 -1.39 8.91 -32.41
C PRO A 370 -2.67 8.25 -31.85
N PRO A 371 -3.80 8.24 -32.61
CA PRO A 371 -5.09 7.78 -32.11
C PRO A 371 -5.13 6.26 -31.85
N ALA A 372 -5.91 5.87 -30.84
CA ALA A 372 -5.99 4.52 -30.28
C ALA A 372 -6.93 3.58 -31.06
N GLU A 373 -6.43 2.39 -31.37
CA GLU A 373 -7.16 1.21 -31.82
C GLU A 373 -7.77 0.42 -30.63
N PRO A 374 -8.88 -0.33 -30.81
CA PRO A 374 -9.52 -1.09 -29.73
C PRO A 374 -8.68 -2.32 -29.36
N GLY A 375 -8.13 -2.35 -28.14
CA GLY A 375 -7.29 -3.45 -27.63
C GLY A 375 -6.03 -2.99 -26.86
N ALA A 376 -5.82 -1.67 -26.73
CA ALA A 376 -4.58 -1.11 -26.20
C ALA A 376 -4.37 -1.35 -24.69
N LYS A 377 -3.33 -2.13 -24.35
CA LYS A 377 -2.77 -2.28 -23.00
C LYS A 377 -2.39 -0.91 -22.40
N TRP A 378 -2.58 -0.71 -21.10
CA TRP A 378 -2.30 0.58 -20.42
C TRP A 378 -1.10 0.47 -19.47
N MET A 379 -0.21 1.45 -19.51
CA MET A 379 0.96 1.52 -18.62
C MET A 379 0.58 2.24 -17.33
N CYS A 380 0.74 1.57 -16.19
CA CYS A 380 0.52 2.17 -14.89
C CYS A 380 1.50 3.32 -14.66
N GLN A 381 1.00 4.52 -14.37
CA GLN A 381 1.86 5.69 -14.18
C GLN A 381 2.69 5.62 -12.89
N TYR A 382 2.29 4.77 -11.94
CA TYR A 382 2.97 4.60 -10.65
C TYR A 382 4.09 3.57 -10.69
N CYS A 383 3.87 2.42 -11.36
CA CYS A 383 4.85 1.34 -11.39
C CYS A 383 5.32 0.94 -12.80
N THR A 384 4.86 1.66 -13.83
CA THR A 384 5.17 1.46 -15.26
C THR A 384 4.78 0.10 -15.85
N TYR A 385 4.03 -0.71 -15.10
CA TYR A 385 3.54 -2.01 -15.55
C TYR A 385 2.46 -1.87 -16.62
N VAL A 386 2.57 -2.65 -17.70
CA VAL A 386 1.64 -2.62 -18.84
C VAL A 386 0.54 -3.64 -18.61
N ASN A 387 -0.61 -3.16 -18.17
CA ASN A 387 -1.79 -3.94 -17.86
C ASN A 387 -2.64 -4.19 -19.12
N PRO A 388 -3.31 -5.36 -19.23
CA PRO A 388 -4.35 -5.58 -20.23
C PRO A 388 -5.49 -4.54 -20.11
N SER A 389 -6.06 -4.09 -21.22
CA SER A 389 -7.13 -3.07 -21.25
C SER A 389 -8.40 -3.44 -20.48
N ALA A 390 -8.57 -4.73 -20.16
CA ALA A 390 -9.71 -5.26 -19.43
C ALA A 390 -9.64 -5.01 -17.90
N THR A 391 -8.48 -4.67 -17.34
CA THR A 391 -8.31 -4.46 -15.89
C THR A 391 -8.22 -2.97 -15.56
N GLY A 392 -9.15 -2.47 -14.73
CA GLY A 392 -9.16 -1.07 -14.28
C GLY A 392 -8.14 -0.76 -13.18
N LEU A 393 -7.49 -1.78 -12.63
CA LEU A 393 -6.48 -1.71 -11.58
C LEU A 393 -5.19 -2.37 -12.08
N CYS A 394 -4.05 -1.84 -11.63
CA CYS A 394 -2.76 -2.35 -12.02
C CYS A 394 -2.48 -3.68 -11.31
N GLU A 395 -2.18 -4.74 -12.05
CA GLU A 395 -1.91 -6.08 -11.49
C GLU A 395 -0.65 -6.12 -10.59
N MET A 396 0.21 -5.09 -10.66
CA MET A 396 1.45 -5.01 -9.88
C MET A 396 1.36 -4.20 -8.61
N CYS A 397 0.51 -3.18 -8.56
CA CYS A 397 0.41 -2.29 -7.40
C CYS A 397 -1.02 -2.07 -6.92
N ASN A 398 -2.00 -2.72 -7.56
CA ASN A 398 -3.44 -2.57 -7.33
C ASN A 398 -3.96 -1.11 -7.45
N LEU A 399 -3.18 -0.20 -8.05
CA LEU A 399 -3.57 1.19 -8.28
C LEU A 399 -4.34 1.33 -9.58
N SER A 400 -5.37 2.18 -9.58
CA SER A 400 -6.26 2.37 -10.72
C SER A 400 -5.55 2.98 -11.93
N SER A 401 -6.00 2.61 -13.14
CA SER A 401 -5.64 3.31 -14.37
C SER A 401 -6.06 4.78 -14.35
N ARG A 402 -6.94 5.18 -13.43
CA ARG A 402 -7.60 6.48 -13.40
C ARG A 402 -7.45 7.19 -12.05
N ASP A 403 -6.22 7.41 -11.61
CA ASP A 403 -5.92 8.42 -10.57
C ASP A 403 -5.19 9.65 -11.14
N SER A 404 -5.35 9.92 -12.43
CA SER A 404 -5.05 11.21 -13.06
C SER A 404 -5.84 11.38 -14.36
N ALA A 405 -7.16 11.56 -14.24
CA ALA A 405 -7.97 12.11 -15.32
C ALA A 405 -9.11 12.94 -14.71
N GLY A 406 -8.82 14.22 -14.46
CA GLY A 406 -9.88 15.22 -14.39
C GLY A 406 -10.60 15.26 -15.75
N ALA A 407 -11.92 15.04 -15.69
CA ALA A 407 -12.95 15.37 -16.67
C ALA A 407 -12.49 15.63 -18.12
N SER A 408 -12.66 14.64 -19.00
CA SER A 408 -12.73 14.88 -20.45
C SER A 408 -14.19 15.07 -20.87
N LEU A 409 -14.51 16.22 -21.46
CA LEU A 409 -15.72 16.47 -22.26
C LEU A 409 -15.48 16.10 -23.74
N PRO A 410 -16.54 15.89 -24.55
CA PRO A 410 -16.51 15.06 -25.76
C PRO A 410 -16.00 15.79 -27.02
N ARG A 411 -15.55 14.97 -27.97
CA ARG A 411 -14.89 15.32 -29.22
C ARG A 411 -15.90 15.29 -30.38
N SER A 412 -16.11 16.41 -31.08
CA SER A 412 -16.40 16.40 -32.53
C SER A 412 -16.33 17.81 -33.14
N LEU A 413 -15.41 18.00 -34.11
CA LEU A 413 -15.69 18.41 -35.50
C LEU A 413 -14.35 18.45 -36.26
N GLN A 414 -14.17 17.49 -37.18
CA GLN A 414 -13.25 17.54 -38.34
C GLN A 414 -13.68 18.71 -39.25
N GLN A 415 -12.88 19.37 -40.10
CA GLN A 415 -11.71 19.07 -40.93
C GLN A 415 -11.23 20.45 -41.47
N THR A 416 -9.96 20.68 -41.78
CA THR A 416 -9.53 20.81 -43.18
C THR A 416 -8.03 20.53 -43.39
N LYS A 417 -7.73 20.19 -44.64
CA LYS A 417 -6.59 19.45 -45.19
C LYS A 417 -5.45 20.36 -45.67
N ASP A 418 -4.26 19.76 -45.73
CA ASP A 418 -3.10 20.01 -46.62
C ASP A 418 -2.30 21.34 -46.52
N GLN A 419 -1.16 21.28 -45.81
CA GLN A 419 0.12 21.89 -46.23
C GLN A 419 1.31 21.23 -45.49
N PRO A 420 2.45 20.93 -46.14
CA PRO A 420 3.63 20.39 -45.47
C PRO A 420 4.32 21.50 -44.63
N PRO A 421 4.89 21.19 -43.45
CA PRO A 421 5.61 22.18 -42.67
C PRO A 421 6.98 22.51 -43.31
N PRO A 422 7.46 23.75 -43.20
CA PRO A 422 8.77 24.15 -43.71
C PRO A 422 9.89 23.46 -42.91
N GLU A 423 10.94 23.02 -43.60
CA GLU A 423 12.18 22.51 -42.99
C GLU A 423 12.75 23.54 -42.02
N GLY A 424 12.89 23.17 -40.75
CA GLY A 424 13.66 23.93 -39.77
C GLY A 424 15.16 23.89 -40.11
N PRO A 425 15.95 24.92 -39.76
CA PRO A 425 17.37 24.99 -40.10
C PRO A 425 18.15 23.83 -39.45
N ARG A 426 18.98 23.15 -40.25
CA ARG A 426 20.00 22.20 -39.75
C ARG A 426 20.93 22.91 -38.74
N PRO A 427 21.40 22.24 -37.68
CA PRO A 427 22.43 22.81 -36.82
C PRO A 427 23.73 23.02 -37.63
N PRO A 428 24.47 24.12 -37.39
CA PRO A 428 25.74 24.35 -38.07
C PRO A 428 26.79 23.32 -37.60
N PRO A 429 27.82 23.07 -38.42
CA PRO A 429 28.84 22.08 -38.11
C PRO A 429 29.66 22.47 -36.88
N GLU A 430 30.10 21.45 -36.17
CA GLU A 430 30.99 21.53 -35.01
C GLU A 430 32.28 22.27 -35.37
N GLY A 431 32.37 23.52 -34.96
CA GLY A 431 33.58 24.32 -35.05
C GLY A 431 33.49 25.46 -34.06
N SER A 432 34.33 25.40 -33.01
CA SER A 432 34.46 26.38 -31.91
C SER A 432 33.60 26.13 -30.66
N ARG A 433 33.67 24.92 -30.09
CA ARG A 433 33.41 24.75 -28.65
C ARG A 433 34.71 25.08 -27.90
N GLY A 434 34.78 26.30 -27.37
CA GLY A 434 35.69 26.61 -26.29
C GLY A 434 35.35 25.71 -25.09
N LEU A 435 36.27 24.80 -24.79
CA LEU A 435 36.20 23.87 -23.68
C LEU A 435 36.49 24.62 -22.37
N LEU A 436 35.49 25.31 -21.79
CA LEU A 436 35.64 25.92 -20.47
C LEU A 436 34.39 25.64 -19.59
N GLU A 437 34.61 24.85 -18.55
CA GLU A 437 33.89 24.81 -17.25
C GLU A 437 32.45 24.24 -17.12
N GLY A 438 31.88 23.60 -18.14
CA GLY A 438 30.57 22.92 -17.98
C GLY A 438 30.51 21.72 -17.00
N PRO A 439 31.50 20.80 -16.94
CA PRO A 439 31.39 19.57 -16.14
C PRO A 439 31.63 19.74 -14.64
N GLN A 440 32.29 20.82 -14.20
CA GLN A 440 32.74 20.97 -12.80
C GLN A 440 31.67 21.58 -11.88
N LEU A 441 30.68 22.31 -12.43
CA LEU A 441 29.63 22.98 -11.66
C LEU A 441 28.41 22.09 -11.35
N GLY A 442 28.26 20.94 -12.03
CA GLY A 442 27.12 20.03 -11.85
C GLY A 442 26.90 19.54 -10.41
N PRO A 443 27.93 19.01 -9.72
CA PRO A 443 27.79 18.53 -8.35
C PRO A 443 27.53 19.65 -7.31
N GLU A 444 27.89 20.89 -7.62
CA GLU A 444 27.60 22.05 -6.76
C GLU A 444 26.18 22.57 -6.96
N ALA A 445 25.73 22.68 -8.22
CA ALA A 445 24.37 23.07 -8.57
C ALA A 445 23.33 22.07 -8.02
N GLU A 446 23.58 20.76 -8.13
CA GLU A 446 22.69 19.71 -7.60
C GLU A 446 22.56 19.78 -6.07
N ARG A 447 23.66 20.05 -5.34
CA ARG A 447 23.62 20.24 -3.88
C ARG A 447 22.83 21.48 -3.46
N ARG A 448 22.78 22.50 -4.32
CA ARG A 448 22.01 23.74 -4.11
C ARG A 448 20.60 23.71 -4.72
N GLY A 449 20.22 22.62 -5.39
CA GLY A 449 18.90 22.45 -6.01
C GLY A 449 18.67 23.29 -7.27
N VAL A 450 19.75 23.67 -7.96
CA VAL A 450 19.73 24.46 -9.20
C VAL A 450 19.76 23.52 -10.41
N SER A 451 18.92 23.76 -11.41
CA SER A 451 18.82 22.92 -12.62
C SER A 451 19.96 23.21 -13.60
N ALA A 452 20.29 22.23 -14.44
CA ALA A 452 21.31 22.40 -15.48
C ALA A 452 20.94 23.55 -16.44
N GLU A 453 19.67 23.66 -16.83
CA GLU A 453 19.16 24.73 -17.68
C GLU A 453 19.31 26.11 -17.05
N GLU A 454 19.10 26.23 -15.73
CA GLU A 454 19.32 27.47 -14.98
C GLU A 454 20.80 27.87 -14.99
N VAL A 455 21.71 26.91 -14.77
CA VAL A 455 23.16 27.15 -14.84
C VAL A 455 23.58 27.57 -16.25
N TYR A 456 23.10 26.89 -17.30
CA TYR A 456 23.43 27.25 -18.68
C TYR A 456 22.91 28.64 -19.07
N ALA A 457 21.69 28.99 -18.67
CA ALA A 457 21.13 30.32 -18.94
C ALA A 457 21.88 31.41 -18.15
N ALA A 458 22.32 31.12 -16.92
CA ALA A 458 23.10 32.04 -16.10
C ALA A 458 24.52 32.27 -16.65
N ILE A 459 25.18 31.25 -17.21
CA ILE A 459 26.53 31.37 -17.80
C ILE A 459 26.55 32.43 -18.91
N CYS A 460 25.50 32.48 -19.74
CA CYS A 460 25.36 33.51 -20.79
C CYS A 460 25.31 34.94 -20.22
N MET A 461 24.78 35.11 -19.01
CA MET A 461 24.64 36.41 -18.33
C MET A 461 25.85 36.77 -17.47
N CYS A 462 26.60 35.78 -17.00
CA CYS A 462 27.82 35.97 -16.20
C CYS A 462 29.06 36.31 -17.05
N GLY A 463 28.95 36.31 -18.38
CA GLY A 463 30.05 36.36 -19.38
C GLY A 463 30.98 37.60 -19.37
N GLY A 464 30.97 38.41 -18.30
CA GLY A 464 31.94 39.48 -18.06
C GLY A 464 32.30 39.71 -16.59
N SER A 465 31.73 38.94 -15.65
CA SER A 465 31.99 39.08 -14.20
C SER A 465 32.51 37.76 -13.65
N ASN A 466 33.51 37.81 -12.76
CA ASN A 466 34.14 36.63 -12.13
C ASN A 466 33.22 35.95 -11.08
N ALA A 467 31.90 36.04 -11.27
CA ALA A 467 30.87 35.59 -10.35
C ALA A 467 30.46 34.15 -10.66
N ASN A 468 30.32 33.32 -9.63
CA ASN A 468 29.82 31.96 -9.77
C ASN A 468 28.36 31.97 -10.26
N PRO A 469 28.01 31.25 -11.33
CA PRO A 469 26.64 31.21 -11.86
C PRO A 469 25.57 30.80 -10.83
N CYS A 470 25.91 29.93 -9.88
CA CYS A 470 24.97 29.51 -8.82
C CYS A 470 24.71 30.63 -7.80
N ASP A 471 25.70 31.47 -7.52
CA ASP A 471 25.55 32.62 -6.62
C ASP A 471 24.73 33.70 -7.31
N TRP A 472 24.99 33.97 -8.58
CA TRP A 472 24.21 34.90 -9.41
C TRP A 472 22.73 34.49 -9.54
N LEU A 473 22.46 33.19 -9.71
CA LEU A 473 21.09 32.65 -9.74
C LEU A 473 20.34 32.85 -8.42
N THR A 474 21.07 33.00 -7.31
CA THR A 474 20.48 33.21 -5.98
C THR A 474 20.29 34.71 -5.70
N SER A 475 21.22 35.57 -6.09
CA SER A 475 21.19 37.00 -5.78
C SER A 475 20.51 37.86 -6.86
N GLU A 476 20.90 37.70 -8.13
CA GLU A 476 20.54 38.62 -9.21
C GLU A 476 19.32 38.17 -10.02
N LEU A 477 19.12 36.86 -10.17
CA LEU A 477 18.01 36.33 -10.98
C LEU A 477 16.64 36.88 -10.53
N PRO A 478 16.28 36.97 -9.24
CA PRO A 478 14.98 37.53 -8.84
C PRO A 478 14.73 38.96 -9.37
N HIS A 479 15.77 39.80 -9.35
CA HIS A 479 15.69 41.18 -9.85
C HIS A 479 15.54 41.21 -11.38
N LEU A 480 16.28 40.37 -12.11
CA LEU A 480 16.13 40.24 -13.55
C LEU A 480 14.71 39.76 -13.95
N LEU A 481 14.14 38.83 -13.17
CA LEU A 481 12.77 38.37 -13.41
C LEU A 481 11.74 39.48 -13.18
N ASP A 482 11.93 40.33 -12.17
CA ASP A 482 11.08 41.51 -11.94
C ASP A 482 11.14 42.50 -13.08
N GLU A 483 12.34 42.72 -13.63
CA GLU A 483 12.59 43.55 -14.80
C GLU A 483 11.87 42.99 -16.03
N ILE A 484 12.00 41.69 -16.30
CA ILE A 484 11.29 41.00 -17.39
C ILE A 484 9.77 41.16 -17.22
N CYS A 485 9.24 40.96 -16.01
CA CYS A 485 7.82 41.16 -15.76
C CYS A 485 7.39 42.62 -15.94
N ALA A 486 8.23 43.60 -15.58
CA ALA A 486 7.95 45.02 -15.74
C ALA A 486 7.97 45.43 -17.23
N MET A 487 8.96 44.97 -18.00
CA MET A 487 9.03 45.16 -19.45
C MET A 487 7.86 44.50 -20.18
N ALA A 488 7.44 43.30 -19.75
CA ALA A 488 6.26 42.66 -20.31
C ALA A 488 4.98 43.47 -20.03
N ALA A 489 4.85 44.02 -18.82
CA ALA A 489 3.70 44.86 -18.46
C ALA A 489 3.66 46.18 -19.24
N SER A 490 4.81 46.85 -19.44
CA SER A 490 4.85 48.10 -20.22
C SER A 490 4.50 47.90 -21.70
N VAL A 491 4.98 46.81 -22.31
CA VAL A 491 4.65 46.46 -23.71
C VAL A 491 3.16 46.15 -23.90
N GLN A 492 2.48 45.64 -22.86
CA GLN A 492 1.03 45.41 -22.91
C GLN A 492 0.23 46.72 -22.87
N VAL A 493 0.70 47.72 -22.11
CA VAL A 493 0.07 49.04 -22.02
C VAL A 493 0.20 49.80 -23.35
N GLU A 494 1.36 49.77 -24.00
CA GLU A 494 1.57 50.46 -25.30
C GLU A 494 0.67 49.92 -26.43
N ARG A 495 0.27 48.64 -26.37
CA ARG A 495 -0.66 48.04 -27.34
C ARG A 495 -2.14 48.32 -27.05
N GLY A 496 -2.47 48.80 -25.86
CA GLY A 496 -3.84 49.02 -25.38
C GLY A 496 -4.43 50.40 -25.69
N GLY A 497 -3.61 51.36 -26.14
CA GLY A 497 -4.01 52.76 -26.31
C GLY A 497 -4.07 53.53 -24.98
N GLU A 498 -3.87 54.84 -25.03
CA GLU A 498 -3.76 55.74 -23.85
C GLU A 498 -5.03 55.82 -22.96
N GLU A 499 -6.14 55.19 -23.36
CA GLU A 499 -7.41 55.16 -22.63
C GLU A 499 -7.72 53.81 -21.95
N ALA A 500 -6.84 52.81 -22.05
CA ALA A 500 -7.01 51.53 -21.34
C ALA A 500 -6.48 51.64 -19.90
N GLU A 501 -7.37 51.59 -18.90
CA GLU A 501 -7.03 51.41 -17.49
C GLU A 501 -5.98 50.28 -17.33
N PRO A 502 -4.97 50.43 -16.44
CA PRO A 502 -3.92 49.44 -16.19
C PRO A 502 -4.45 48.22 -15.41
N SER A 503 -5.50 47.59 -15.94
CA SER A 503 -6.23 46.47 -15.35
C SER A 503 -5.64 45.11 -15.77
N GLY A 504 -4.59 45.13 -16.59
CA GLY A 504 -3.84 43.93 -16.97
C GLY A 504 -2.96 43.44 -15.82
N ALA A 505 -3.24 42.26 -15.29
CA ALA A 505 -2.46 41.72 -14.17
C ALA A 505 -1.01 41.46 -14.63
N LYS A 506 -0.03 42.12 -13.97
CA LYS A 506 1.41 41.95 -14.23
C LYS A 506 1.77 40.45 -14.21
N PRO A 507 2.55 39.94 -15.18
CA PRO A 507 2.98 38.55 -15.16
C PRO A 507 3.76 38.19 -13.89
N SER A 508 3.68 36.92 -13.49
CA SER A 508 4.40 36.42 -12.32
C SER A 508 5.89 36.15 -12.61
N ARG A 509 6.76 36.19 -11.60
CA ARG A 509 8.18 35.78 -11.74
C ARG A 509 8.31 34.36 -12.27
N ALA A 510 7.36 33.48 -11.97
CA ALA A 510 7.33 32.12 -12.50
C ALA A 510 7.15 32.08 -14.02
N GLU A 511 6.26 32.91 -14.56
CA GLU A 511 6.08 33.06 -16.02
C GLU A 511 7.33 33.66 -16.67
N ALA A 512 7.91 34.70 -16.06
CA ALA A 512 9.16 35.28 -16.54
C ALA A 512 10.32 34.29 -16.52
N LYS A 513 10.42 33.47 -15.47
CA LYS A 513 11.48 32.47 -15.34
C LYS A 513 11.35 31.37 -16.39
N ALA A 514 10.14 30.88 -16.64
CA ALA A 514 9.89 29.89 -17.69
C ALA A 514 10.27 30.44 -19.08
N ALA A 515 9.88 31.68 -19.37
CA ALA A 515 10.20 32.35 -20.63
C ALA A 515 11.71 32.63 -20.77
N TRP A 516 12.37 33.04 -19.69
CA TRP A 516 13.82 33.30 -19.65
C TRP A 516 14.65 32.04 -19.89
N LEU A 517 14.26 30.92 -19.28
CA LEU A 517 14.88 29.62 -19.54
C LEU A 517 14.67 29.16 -20.98
N ALA A 518 13.46 29.30 -21.52
CA ALA A 518 13.16 29.00 -22.92
C ALA A 518 13.96 29.88 -23.90
N ALA A 519 14.23 31.13 -23.51
CA ALA A 519 15.06 32.08 -24.25
C ALA A 519 16.57 31.89 -24.02
N ARG A 520 16.99 30.89 -23.21
CA ARG A 520 18.40 30.60 -22.87
C ARG A 520 19.15 31.80 -22.29
N GLY A 521 18.47 32.60 -21.47
CA GLY A 521 19.07 33.75 -20.79
C GLY A 521 18.80 35.11 -21.44
N ASP A 522 18.33 35.16 -22.69
CA ASP A 522 18.09 36.40 -23.43
C ASP A 522 16.81 37.12 -22.94
N THR A 523 16.98 38.26 -22.29
CA THR A 523 15.93 39.07 -21.67
C THR A 523 14.86 39.55 -22.68
N GLU A 524 15.26 40.08 -23.83
CA GLU A 524 14.36 40.61 -24.87
C GLU A 524 13.55 39.50 -25.56
N ARG A 525 14.18 38.34 -25.77
CA ARG A 525 13.47 37.16 -26.25
C ARG A 525 12.52 36.62 -25.19
N ALA A 526 12.92 36.63 -23.92
CA ALA A 526 12.08 36.19 -22.80
C ALA A 526 10.80 37.03 -22.69
N VAL A 527 10.89 38.36 -22.76
CA VAL A 527 9.70 39.26 -22.72
C VAL A 527 8.73 38.93 -23.86
N ARG A 528 9.22 38.81 -25.10
CA ARG A 528 8.37 38.47 -26.25
C ARG A 528 7.76 37.08 -26.15
N GLN A 529 8.50 36.11 -25.63
CA GLN A 529 8.01 34.73 -25.44
C GLN A 529 6.93 34.67 -24.36
N LEU A 530 7.16 35.33 -23.22
CA LEU A 530 6.20 35.44 -22.11
C LEU A 530 4.85 35.95 -22.60
N LEU A 531 4.84 37.07 -23.34
CA LEU A 531 3.60 37.68 -23.83
C LEU A 531 2.83 36.77 -24.79
N ARG A 532 3.54 36.04 -25.67
CA ARG A 532 2.92 35.07 -26.58
C ARG A 532 2.31 33.90 -25.81
N ASP A 533 3.06 33.33 -24.87
CA ASP A 533 2.61 32.18 -24.07
C ASP A 533 1.38 32.56 -23.23
N ARG A 534 1.40 33.75 -22.62
CA ARG A 534 0.26 34.28 -21.86
C ARG A 534 -0.96 34.50 -22.76
N GLN A 535 -0.79 35.00 -23.98
CA GLN A 535 -1.89 35.17 -24.94
C GLN A 535 -2.51 33.83 -25.36
N VAL A 536 -1.70 32.78 -25.58
CA VAL A 536 -2.19 31.44 -25.91
C VAL A 536 -3.03 30.87 -24.76
N LYS A 537 -2.51 30.96 -23.53
CA LYS A 537 -3.20 30.49 -22.32
C LYS A 537 -4.50 31.26 -22.06
N MET A 538 -4.50 32.57 -22.32
CA MET A 538 -5.71 33.40 -22.23
C MET A 538 -6.78 32.97 -23.24
N LYS A 539 -6.41 32.70 -24.49
CA LYS A 539 -7.34 32.17 -25.50
C LYS A 539 -7.91 30.81 -25.10
N GLU A 540 -7.10 29.96 -24.48
CA GLU A 540 -7.57 28.67 -23.97
C GLU A 540 -8.62 28.86 -22.86
N LEU A 541 -8.35 29.69 -21.84
CA LEU A 541 -9.31 29.98 -20.77
C LEU A 541 -10.62 30.58 -21.30
N LEU A 542 -10.53 31.51 -22.27
CA LEU A 542 -11.69 32.09 -22.94
C LEU A 542 -12.51 31.03 -23.70
N SER A 543 -11.84 30.09 -24.38
CA SER A 543 -12.51 28.99 -25.10
C SER A 543 -13.27 28.03 -24.17
N LEU A 544 -12.83 27.91 -22.91
CA LEU A 544 -13.47 27.11 -21.87
C LEU A 544 -14.65 27.84 -21.20
N GLY A 545 -14.98 29.05 -21.66
CA GLY A 545 -16.14 29.82 -21.21
C GLY A 545 -15.86 30.89 -20.17
N PHE A 546 -14.60 31.09 -19.75
CA PHE A 546 -14.23 32.15 -18.81
C PHE A 546 -13.99 33.47 -19.54
N ARG A 547 -15.06 34.27 -19.66
CA ARG A 547 -15.10 35.49 -20.50
C ARG A 547 -14.50 36.74 -19.85
N GLU A 548 -14.27 36.72 -18.55
CA GLU A 548 -13.72 37.84 -17.80
C GLU A 548 -12.19 37.86 -17.90
N ALA A 549 -11.66 38.55 -18.92
CA ALA A 549 -10.23 38.69 -19.16
C ALA A 549 -9.39 39.04 -17.92
N PRO A 550 -9.73 40.08 -17.10
CA PRO A 550 -8.91 40.44 -15.94
C PRO A 550 -8.88 39.33 -14.87
N ARG A 551 -9.97 38.57 -14.70
CA ARG A 551 -10.01 37.45 -13.76
C ARG A 551 -9.17 36.27 -14.24
N CYS A 552 -9.17 36.00 -15.53
CA CYS A 552 -8.32 34.98 -16.15
C CYS A 552 -6.83 35.34 -16.06
N GLU A 553 -6.48 36.61 -16.30
CA GLU A 553 -5.11 37.11 -16.19
C GLU A 553 -4.59 37.05 -14.75
N GLU A 554 -5.43 37.45 -13.78
CA GLU A 554 -5.10 37.33 -12.37
C GLU A 554 -4.98 35.87 -11.94
N ALA A 555 -5.88 34.99 -12.40
CA ALA A 555 -5.81 33.56 -12.11
C ALA A 555 -4.54 32.91 -12.69
N LEU A 556 -4.09 33.32 -13.89
CA LEU A 556 -2.82 32.88 -14.46
C LEU A 556 -1.64 33.40 -13.63
N ARG A 557 -1.65 34.67 -13.21
CA ARG A 557 -0.60 35.25 -12.35
C ARG A 557 -0.47 34.47 -11.03
N LEU A 558 -1.59 34.22 -10.35
CA LEU A 558 -1.64 33.47 -9.09
C LEU A 558 -1.24 32.00 -9.24
N SER A 559 -1.35 31.45 -10.45
CA SER A 559 -0.99 30.06 -10.77
C SER A 559 0.40 29.93 -11.38
N GLY A 560 1.20 30.99 -11.42
CA GLY A 560 2.52 30.97 -12.06
C GLY A 560 2.49 30.70 -13.57
N GLY A 561 1.37 31.05 -14.23
CA GLY A 561 1.12 30.79 -15.64
C GLY A 561 0.58 29.40 -15.96
N GLU A 562 0.19 28.59 -14.97
CA GLU A 562 -0.38 27.26 -15.20
C GLU A 562 -1.89 27.33 -15.49
N VAL A 563 -2.33 26.86 -16.67
CA VAL A 563 -3.74 26.88 -17.09
C VAL A 563 -4.61 26.05 -16.14
N LYS A 564 -4.16 24.86 -15.72
CA LYS A 564 -4.90 24.00 -14.79
C LYS A 564 -5.06 24.64 -13.41
N GLY A 565 -4.02 25.34 -12.94
CA GLY A 565 -4.09 26.11 -11.70
C GLY A 565 -5.09 27.25 -11.82
N ALA A 566 -5.03 28.01 -12.92
CA ALA A 566 -5.93 29.12 -13.18
C ALA A 566 -7.39 28.66 -13.27
N LEU A 567 -7.66 27.54 -13.95
CA LEU A 567 -8.97 26.91 -14.00
C LEU A 567 -9.50 26.57 -12.60
N SER A 568 -8.64 26.02 -11.73
CA SER A 568 -9.04 25.69 -10.36
C SER A 568 -9.43 26.93 -9.55
N LEU A 569 -8.71 28.04 -9.74
CA LEU A 569 -9.03 29.33 -9.10
C LEU A 569 -10.31 29.95 -9.65
N LEU A 570 -10.57 29.83 -10.95
CA LEU A 570 -11.77 30.35 -11.61
C LEU A 570 -13.02 29.51 -11.31
N GLN A 571 -12.88 28.18 -11.21
CA GLN A 571 -13.97 27.26 -10.95
C GLN A 571 -14.41 27.24 -9.49
N ARG A 572 -13.48 27.45 -8.54
CA ARG A 572 -13.80 27.36 -7.10
C ARG A 572 -14.95 28.28 -6.67
N PRO A 573 -14.99 29.58 -7.04
CA PRO A 573 -16.13 30.44 -6.72
C PRO A 573 -17.45 29.98 -7.32
N LEU A 574 -17.43 29.34 -8.50
CA LEU A 574 -18.64 28.82 -9.17
C LEU A 574 -19.19 27.58 -8.44
N LEU A 575 -18.29 26.74 -7.91
CA LEU A 575 -18.64 25.52 -7.19
C LEU A 575 -18.95 25.76 -5.71
N GLU A 576 -18.60 26.92 -5.16
CA GLU A 576 -18.78 27.26 -3.75
C GLU A 576 -20.24 27.10 -3.26
N PRO A 577 -21.27 27.57 -3.99
CA PRO A 577 -22.66 27.35 -3.59
C PRO A 577 -23.04 25.85 -3.55
N PHE A 578 -22.49 25.04 -4.46
CA PHE A 578 -22.72 23.59 -4.46
C PHE A 578 -22.03 22.93 -3.26
N HIS A 579 -20.79 23.31 -2.99
CA HIS A 579 -20.04 22.83 -1.83
C HIS A 579 -20.78 23.14 -0.52
N GLN A 580 -21.25 24.37 -0.34
CA GLN A 580 -22.04 24.76 0.84
C GLN A 580 -23.33 23.93 0.98
N ARG A 581 -24.02 23.61 -0.11
CA ARG A 581 -25.23 22.77 -0.10
C ARG A 581 -24.99 21.33 0.34
N ILE A 582 -23.81 20.76 0.08
CA ILE A 582 -23.45 19.42 0.60
C ILE A 582 -23.50 19.42 2.14
N TRP A 583 -23.13 20.55 2.75
CA TRP A 583 -22.99 20.69 4.19
C TRP A 583 -24.22 21.30 4.87
N ALA A 584 -24.99 22.18 4.22
CA ALA A 584 -26.15 22.89 4.78
C ALA A 584 -27.40 22.03 4.93
N ASP A 585 -28.14 22.15 6.03
CA ASP A 585 -29.35 21.34 6.36
C ASP A 585 -30.62 21.68 5.60
N GLN A 586 -30.49 22.47 4.53
CA GLN A 586 -31.59 22.86 3.67
C GLN A 586 -31.94 21.75 2.67
N PRO A 587 -33.20 21.63 2.25
CA PRO A 587 -33.61 20.70 1.21
C PRO A 587 -32.91 21.02 -0.12
N GLU A 588 -32.64 19.99 -0.93
CA GLU A 588 -31.97 20.17 -2.22
C GLU A 588 -32.87 21.00 -3.15
N PRO A 589 -32.39 22.15 -3.67
CA PRO A 589 -33.20 22.97 -4.56
C PRO A 589 -33.51 22.18 -5.84
N PRO A 590 -34.71 22.35 -6.42
CA PRO A 590 -35.06 21.71 -7.67
C PRO A 590 -34.06 22.10 -8.77
N ILE A 591 -33.71 21.13 -9.61
CA ILE A 591 -32.83 21.37 -10.76
C ILE A 591 -33.54 22.39 -11.66
N ASP A 592 -32.96 23.59 -11.80
CA ASP A 592 -33.41 24.59 -12.77
C ASP A 592 -32.62 24.41 -14.09
N PRO A 593 -33.23 23.84 -15.14
CA PRO A 593 -32.56 23.64 -16.43
C PRO A 593 -32.25 24.95 -17.16
N LYS A 594 -32.79 26.09 -16.69
CA LYS A 594 -32.60 27.43 -17.25
C LYS A 594 -31.59 28.27 -16.48
N HIS A 595 -31.03 27.74 -15.39
CA HIS A 595 -29.98 28.42 -14.63
C HIS A 595 -28.75 28.69 -15.54
N PRO A 596 -28.13 29.89 -15.47
CA PRO A 596 -27.01 30.27 -16.33
C PRO A 596 -25.79 29.35 -16.18
N ASP A 597 -25.62 28.78 -14.99
CA ASP A 597 -24.71 27.68 -14.73
C ASP A 597 -25.32 26.38 -15.29
N LYS A 598 -25.20 26.20 -16.60
CA LYS A 598 -25.72 25.04 -17.33
C LYS A 598 -25.02 23.77 -16.85
N GLN A 599 -25.52 23.14 -15.79
CA GLN A 599 -25.20 21.75 -15.47
C GLN A 599 -25.70 20.87 -16.62
N VAL A 600 -24.86 20.71 -17.64
CA VAL A 600 -25.00 19.84 -18.82
C VAL A 600 -26.40 19.88 -19.45
N GLN A 601 -26.63 20.84 -20.35
CA GLN A 601 -27.61 20.64 -21.42
C GLN A 601 -27.13 19.44 -22.27
N ARG A 602 -27.80 18.29 -22.15
CA ARG A 602 -27.76 17.25 -23.17
C ARG A 602 -28.09 17.92 -24.50
N GLY A 603 -27.09 18.04 -25.36
CA GLY A 603 -27.28 18.53 -26.72
C GLY A 603 -28.40 17.74 -27.39
N SER A 604 -29.33 18.48 -27.97
CA SER A 604 -30.40 18.00 -28.83
C SER A 604 -29.83 17.06 -29.91
N PHE A 605 -30.03 15.76 -29.72
CA PHE A 605 -30.02 14.77 -30.80
C PHE A 605 -31.32 13.97 -30.69
N CYS A 606 -32.44 14.63 -31.00
CA CYS A 606 -33.60 13.92 -31.51
C CYS A 606 -33.37 13.73 -33.01
N VAL A 607 -32.89 12.55 -33.42
CA VAL A 607 -33.08 12.08 -34.79
C VAL A 607 -34.52 11.56 -34.87
N PRO A 608 -35.39 12.11 -35.73
CA PRO A 608 -36.71 11.52 -35.94
C PRO A 608 -36.55 10.18 -36.67
N GLY A 609 -37.03 9.07 -36.08
CA GLY A 609 -37.22 7.81 -36.80
C GLY A 609 -36.40 6.58 -36.38
N ALA A 610 -36.01 6.42 -35.10
CA ALA A 610 -35.43 5.16 -34.61
C ALA A 610 -36.45 4.31 -33.82
N PRO A 611 -36.51 2.99 -34.02
CA PRO A 611 -37.52 2.11 -33.41
C PRO A 611 -37.30 1.90 -31.90
N PRO A 612 -38.34 1.57 -31.12
CA PRO A 612 -38.27 1.54 -29.66
C PRO A 612 -37.61 0.23 -29.19
N GLY A 613 -36.29 0.28 -28.96
CA GLY A 613 -35.52 -0.87 -28.49
C GLY A 613 -34.31 -0.46 -27.66
N GLY A 614 -34.50 0.39 -26.64
CA GLY A 614 -33.45 0.83 -25.73
C GLY A 614 -33.90 0.73 -24.28
N ARG A 615 -33.20 -0.11 -23.50
CA ARG A 615 -33.49 -0.47 -22.11
C ARG A 615 -33.80 0.75 -21.24
N ARG A 616 -35.02 0.80 -20.70
CA ARG A 616 -35.39 1.70 -19.59
C ARG A 616 -34.49 1.37 -18.39
N VAL A 617 -33.79 2.36 -17.89
CA VAL A 617 -33.22 2.34 -16.54
C VAL A 617 -34.40 2.04 -15.60
N ARG A 618 -34.31 0.92 -14.86
CA ARG A 618 -35.30 0.58 -13.83
C ARG A 618 -35.26 1.67 -12.78
N CYS A 619 -36.23 2.59 -12.81
CA CYS A 619 -36.63 3.30 -11.61
C CYS A 619 -37.15 2.25 -10.63
N LEU A 620 -36.40 2.03 -9.56
CA LEU A 620 -36.82 1.19 -8.44
C LEU A 620 -38.06 1.83 -7.79
N THR A 621 -39.14 1.04 -7.73
CA THR A 621 -40.30 1.10 -6.81
C THR A 621 -40.76 2.47 -6.27
N PRO A 622 -42.02 2.90 -6.52
CA PRO A 622 -42.63 4.02 -5.81
C PRO A 622 -42.83 3.65 -4.33
N GLY A 623 -42.17 4.35 -3.41
CA GLY A 623 -42.43 4.24 -1.97
C GLY A 623 -41.21 4.10 -1.06
N ALA A 624 -40.00 3.90 -1.59
CA ALA A 624 -38.78 3.98 -0.77
C ALA A 624 -38.33 5.45 -0.64
N PRO A 625 -37.96 5.94 0.57
CA PRO A 625 -37.30 7.24 0.68
C PRO A 625 -36.07 7.23 -0.23
N PRO A 626 -35.82 8.31 -1.01
CA PRO A 626 -34.65 8.35 -1.87
C PRO A 626 -33.40 8.06 -1.02
N PRO A 627 -32.44 7.22 -1.48
CA PRO A 627 -31.17 7.05 -0.78
C PRO A 627 -30.61 8.46 -0.53
N PRO A 628 -30.04 8.75 0.65
CA PRO A 628 -29.68 10.12 0.98
C PRO A 628 -28.49 10.55 0.11
N GLN A 629 -28.80 11.07 -1.08
CA GLN A 629 -27.82 11.49 -2.08
C GLN A 629 -26.83 12.48 -1.46
N ARG A 630 -27.32 13.32 -0.55
CA ARG A 630 -26.52 14.23 0.26
C ARG A 630 -25.49 13.49 1.14
N THR A 631 -25.87 12.41 1.81
CA THR A 631 -24.95 11.62 2.64
C THR A 631 -23.90 10.90 1.79
N CYS A 632 -24.28 10.34 0.63
CA CYS A 632 -23.29 9.77 -0.30
C CYS A 632 -22.29 10.83 -0.80
N ARG A 633 -22.75 12.05 -1.14
CA ARG A 633 -21.86 13.16 -1.53
C ARG A 633 -20.91 13.56 -0.39
N ARG A 634 -21.40 13.60 0.86
CA ARG A 634 -20.56 13.85 2.05
C ARG A 634 -19.51 12.75 2.23
N LEU A 635 -19.89 11.48 2.08
CA LEU A 635 -18.95 10.36 2.18
C LEU A 635 -17.87 10.43 1.09
N LEU A 636 -18.23 10.75 -0.16
CA LEU A 636 -17.27 10.98 -1.24
C LEU A 636 -16.31 12.14 -0.89
N ALA A 637 -16.85 13.26 -0.40
CA ALA A 637 -16.05 14.45 -0.10
C ALA A 637 -15.07 14.24 1.06
N LEU A 638 -15.47 13.50 2.10
CA LEU A 638 -14.64 13.29 3.30
C LEU A 638 -13.66 12.13 3.16
N TYR A 639 -14.11 11.05 2.54
CA TYR A 639 -13.38 9.78 2.58
C TYR A 639 -12.81 9.37 1.23
N ASP A 640 -13.07 10.11 0.15
CA ASP A 640 -12.55 9.82 -1.18
C ASP A 640 -12.87 8.36 -1.60
N LEU A 641 -14.14 7.99 -1.47
CA LEU A 641 -14.59 6.65 -1.81
C LEU A 641 -14.55 6.44 -3.34
N PRO A 642 -14.16 5.25 -3.84
CA PRO A 642 -13.92 5.04 -5.28
C PRO A 642 -15.14 5.21 -6.18
N SER A 643 -16.36 5.09 -5.64
CA SER A 643 -17.59 5.23 -6.42
C SER A 643 -18.80 5.53 -5.55
N TRP A 644 -19.86 5.99 -6.21
CA TRP A 644 -21.17 6.16 -5.58
C TRP A 644 -21.70 4.86 -4.96
N GLY A 645 -21.55 3.73 -5.66
CA GLY A 645 -21.98 2.42 -5.15
C GLY A 645 -21.22 1.99 -3.89
N ARG A 646 -19.96 2.41 -3.72
CA ARG A 646 -19.21 2.21 -2.46
C ARG A 646 -19.80 3.04 -1.31
N CYS A 647 -20.29 4.24 -1.58
CA CYS A 647 -20.97 5.07 -0.57
C CYS A 647 -22.30 4.43 -0.14
N GLU A 648 -23.08 3.92 -1.10
CA GLU A 648 -24.30 3.18 -0.81
C GLU A 648 -24.01 1.91 0.01
N LEU A 649 -22.90 1.21 -0.29
CA LEU A 649 -22.46 0.05 0.49
C LEU A 649 -22.07 0.41 1.93
N VAL A 650 -21.35 1.52 2.15
CA VAL A 650 -21.05 2.03 3.51
C VAL A 650 -22.35 2.30 4.27
N LEU A 651 -23.29 3.02 3.66
CA LEU A 651 -24.59 3.31 4.29
C LEU A 651 -25.39 2.05 4.58
N ALA A 652 -25.39 1.08 3.67
CA ALA A 652 -26.08 -0.18 3.86
C ALA A 652 -25.48 -1.03 4.99
N LEU A 653 -24.15 -1.00 5.17
CA LEU A 653 -23.46 -1.71 6.25
C LEU A 653 -23.68 -1.06 7.61
N LEU A 654 -23.72 0.28 7.67
CA LEU A 654 -24.00 1.03 8.91
C LEU A 654 -25.43 0.87 9.43
N GLN A 655 -26.36 0.47 8.56
CA GLN A 655 -27.74 0.21 8.94
C GLN A 655 -27.95 -1.23 9.46
N GLU A 656 -26.92 -2.09 9.39
CA GLU A 656 -27.06 -3.48 9.84
C GLU A 656 -26.86 -3.63 11.35
N PRO A 657 -27.73 -4.39 12.03
CA PRO A 657 -27.70 -4.51 13.49
C PRO A 657 -26.45 -5.23 14.03
N ASP A 658 -25.82 -6.08 13.21
CA ASP A 658 -24.66 -6.88 13.62
C ASP A 658 -23.33 -6.11 13.49
N VAL A 659 -23.33 -4.96 12.81
CA VAL A 659 -22.13 -4.14 12.58
C VAL A 659 -22.10 -3.02 13.62
N THR A 660 -21.31 -3.22 14.68
CA THR A 660 -21.06 -2.21 15.73
C THR A 660 -19.80 -1.36 15.47
N SER A 661 -19.20 -1.50 14.29
CA SER A 661 -17.97 -0.80 13.88
C SER A 661 -18.19 0.70 13.62
N SER A 662 -17.15 1.52 13.74
CA SER A 662 -17.26 2.95 13.46
C SER A 662 -17.39 3.23 11.96
N LEU A 663 -17.84 4.45 11.60
CA LEU A 663 -17.93 4.88 10.21
C LEU A 663 -16.58 4.73 9.48
N GLU A 664 -15.48 5.08 10.13
CA GLU A 664 -14.12 4.99 9.59
C GLU A 664 -13.72 3.54 9.32
N ASP A 665 -14.03 2.62 10.24
CA ASP A 665 -13.74 1.20 10.08
C ASP A 665 -14.51 0.60 8.89
N VAL A 666 -15.80 0.95 8.76
CA VAL A 666 -16.64 0.52 7.62
C VAL A 666 -16.13 1.11 6.32
N VAL A 667 -15.82 2.40 6.29
CA VAL A 667 -15.26 3.08 5.11
C VAL A 667 -13.95 2.42 4.68
N GLN A 668 -13.04 2.11 5.61
CA GLN A 668 -11.77 1.47 5.29
C GLN A 668 -11.98 0.07 4.70
N ALA A 669 -12.85 -0.74 5.30
CA ALA A 669 -13.17 -2.07 4.76
C ALA A 669 -13.84 -1.99 3.37
N VAL A 670 -14.71 -0.99 3.16
CA VAL A 670 -15.35 -0.73 1.86
C VAL A 670 -14.38 -0.13 0.85
N LYS A 671 -13.27 0.50 1.23
CA LYS A 671 -12.23 0.86 0.26
C LYS A 671 -11.54 -0.39 -0.30
N GLU A 672 -11.24 -1.34 0.57
CA GLU A 672 -10.49 -2.55 0.23
C GLU A 672 -11.32 -3.58 -0.55
N SER A 673 -12.64 -3.66 -0.31
CA SER A 673 -13.52 -4.63 -0.98
C SER A 673 -14.90 -4.07 -1.34
N GLN A 674 -15.55 -4.67 -2.33
CA GLN A 674 -16.96 -4.42 -2.69
C GLN A 674 -17.90 -5.56 -2.28
N ASP A 675 -17.35 -6.66 -1.78
CA ASP A 675 -18.12 -7.82 -1.36
C ASP A 675 -18.61 -7.58 0.08
N LYS A 676 -19.92 -7.40 0.21
CA LYS A 676 -20.58 -7.11 1.49
C LYS A 676 -20.34 -8.21 2.53
N ASP A 677 -20.37 -9.48 2.13
CA ASP A 677 -20.19 -10.60 3.06
C ASP A 677 -18.75 -10.73 3.52
N PHE A 678 -17.81 -10.48 2.61
CA PHE A 678 -16.40 -10.39 2.97
C PHE A 678 -16.13 -9.24 3.94
N ILE A 679 -16.68 -8.05 3.67
CA ILE A 679 -16.53 -6.88 4.54
C ILE A 679 -17.11 -7.15 5.94
N ARG A 680 -18.27 -7.80 6.04
CA ARG A 680 -18.83 -8.20 7.35
C ARG A 680 -17.87 -9.07 8.15
N ARG A 681 -17.25 -10.08 7.52
CA ARG A 681 -16.23 -10.91 8.18
C ARG A 681 -14.99 -10.12 8.60
N LEU A 682 -14.63 -9.07 7.88
CA LEU A 682 -13.56 -8.16 8.30
C LEU A 682 -13.96 -7.26 9.46
N LEU A 683 -15.22 -6.86 9.56
CA LEU A 683 -15.71 -5.94 10.60
C LEU A 683 -16.04 -6.64 11.92
N ILE A 684 -16.29 -7.95 11.88
CA ILE A 684 -16.74 -8.75 13.04
C ILE A 684 -15.70 -9.84 13.33
N ASN A 685 -14.75 -9.54 14.22
CA ASN A 685 -13.79 -10.50 14.76
C ASN A 685 -13.91 -10.52 16.28
N GLU A 686 -14.16 -11.68 16.86
CA GLU A 686 -14.29 -11.84 18.31
C GLU A 686 -12.91 -11.86 18.97
N CYS A 687 -12.70 -11.05 20.01
CA CYS A 687 -11.49 -11.06 20.81
C CYS A 687 -11.54 -12.19 21.84
N PRO A 688 -10.57 -13.14 21.86
CA PRO A 688 -10.55 -14.24 22.84
C PRO A 688 -10.43 -13.78 24.32
N CYS A 689 -9.93 -12.57 24.56
CA CYS A 689 -9.70 -12.06 25.92
C CYS A 689 -10.94 -11.38 26.52
N CYS A 690 -11.67 -10.57 25.73
CA CYS A 690 -12.82 -9.81 26.21
C CYS A 690 -14.16 -10.20 25.57
N LEU A 691 -14.14 -11.16 24.63
CA LEU A 691 -15.31 -11.72 23.94
C LEU A 691 -16.16 -10.68 23.20
N SER A 692 -15.59 -9.52 22.92
CA SER A 692 -16.23 -8.43 22.18
C SER A 692 -15.79 -8.46 20.72
N ASN A 693 -16.65 -7.99 19.81
CA ASN A 693 -16.38 -7.96 18.38
C ASN A 693 -15.66 -6.67 17.97
N PHE A 694 -14.59 -6.81 17.20
CA PHE A 694 -13.82 -5.71 16.65
C PHE A 694 -13.57 -5.89 15.14
N PRO A 695 -13.43 -4.79 14.39
CA PRO A 695 -12.94 -4.87 13.03
C PRO A 695 -11.49 -5.35 13.02
N ARG A 696 -11.10 -6.03 11.96
CA ARG A 696 -9.78 -6.63 11.82
C ARG A 696 -8.64 -5.61 11.90
N SER A 697 -8.90 -4.36 11.54
CA SER A 697 -7.98 -3.22 11.72
C SER A 697 -7.64 -2.93 13.19
N LYS A 698 -8.50 -3.31 14.13
CA LYS A 698 -8.34 -3.13 15.59
C LYS A 698 -7.93 -4.41 16.32
N MET A 699 -7.58 -5.44 15.55
CA MET A 699 -7.11 -6.72 16.05
C MET A 699 -5.59 -6.82 15.83
N GLN A 700 -4.89 -7.42 16.78
CA GLN A 700 -3.43 -7.53 16.79
C GLN A 700 -3.00 -8.95 17.17
N SER A 701 -1.97 -9.45 16.50
CA SER A 701 -1.35 -10.75 16.76
C SER A 701 0.15 -10.58 17.01
N LEU A 702 0.72 -11.42 17.87
CA LEU A 702 2.17 -11.53 17.99
C LEU A 702 2.75 -12.16 16.72
N THR A 703 4.00 -11.84 16.39
CA THR A 703 4.68 -12.48 15.25
C THR A 703 4.94 -13.97 15.47
N SER A 704 4.97 -14.41 16.73
CA SER A 704 5.19 -15.81 17.12
C SER A 704 3.94 -16.69 17.06
N CYS A 705 2.73 -16.13 16.86
CA CYS A 705 1.49 -16.92 16.88
C CYS A 705 0.40 -16.33 15.97
N GLN A 706 -0.65 -17.10 15.66
CA GLN A 706 -1.81 -16.62 14.89
C GLN A 706 -2.97 -16.14 15.77
N CYS A 707 -2.80 -16.12 17.08
CA CYS A 707 -3.82 -15.62 18.00
C CYS A 707 -4.02 -14.13 17.78
N SER A 708 -5.27 -13.73 17.59
CA SER A 708 -5.67 -12.35 17.32
C SER A 708 -6.48 -11.83 18.50
N VAL A 709 -6.03 -10.74 19.12
CA VAL A 709 -6.69 -10.09 20.26
C VAL A 709 -6.94 -8.63 19.94
N CYS A 710 -7.91 -7.98 20.57
CA CYS A 710 -8.12 -6.55 20.33
C CYS A 710 -6.94 -5.73 20.87
N HIS A 711 -6.69 -4.56 20.26
CA HIS A 711 -5.58 -3.67 20.61
C HIS A 711 -5.55 -3.30 22.11
N GLU A 712 -6.73 -3.14 22.73
CA GLU A 712 -6.85 -2.82 24.16
C GLU A 712 -6.39 -3.99 25.05
N CYS A 713 -6.88 -5.21 24.79
CA CYS A 713 -6.43 -6.40 25.53
C CYS A 713 -4.94 -6.68 25.29
N PHE A 714 -4.44 -6.45 24.08
CA PHE A 714 -3.02 -6.55 23.76
C PHE A 714 -2.19 -5.58 24.63
N GLY A 715 -2.53 -4.30 24.61
CA GLY A 715 -1.83 -3.27 25.40
C GLY A 715 -1.92 -3.51 26.91
N GLN A 716 -3.09 -3.88 27.43
CA GLN A 716 -3.28 -4.18 28.84
C GLN A 716 -2.45 -5.39 29.30
N HIS A 717 -2.44 -6.48 28.52
CA HIS A 717 -1.66 -7.67 28.83
C HIS A 717 -0.17 -7.35 28.96
N PHE A 718 0.40 -6.65 27.97
CA PHE A 718 1.82 -6.27 28.01
C PHE A 718 2.13 -5.20 29.05
N THR A 719 1.19 -4.30 29.35
CA THR A 719 1.34 -3.35 30.46
C THR A 719 1.51 -4.07 31.79
N VAL A 720 0.66 -5.06 32.07
CA VAL A 720 0.74 -5.87 33.29
C VAL A 720 2.00 -6.75 33.28
N ALA A 721 2.34 -7.36 32.14
CA ALA A 721 3.54 -8.19 32.03
C ALA A 721 4.83 -7.37 32.28
N VAL A 722 4.88 -6.13 31.80
CA VAL A 722 6.01 -5.22 31.98
C VAL A 722 6.05 -4.61 33.38
N ARG A 723 4.92 -4.27 34.01
CA ARG A 723 4.93 -3.68 35.36
C ARG A 723 5.16 -4.74 36.44
N ASP A 724 4.41 -5.84 36.38
CA ASP A 724 4.20 -6.71 37.54
C ASP A 724 4.79 -8.11 37.38
N ARG A 725 5.34 -8.46 36.20
CA ARG A 725 5.82 -9.81 35.90
C ARG A 725 7.28 -9.88 35.45
N HIS A 726 7.76 -11.11 35.28
CA HIS A 726 9.10 -11.35 34.78
C HIS A 726 9.15 -11.16 33.26
N ILE A 727 10.33 -10.88 32.70
CA ILE A 727 10.52 -10.74 31.25
C ILE A 727 10.11 -12.01 30.46
N ARG A 728 10.01 -13.15 31.14
CA ARG A 728 9.55 -14.44 30.60
C ARG A 728 8.03 -14.56 30.46
N ASP A 729 7.26 -13.68 31.10
CA ASP A 729 5.81 -13.67 31.04
C ASP A 729 5.28 -12.78 29.90
N MET A 730 6.18 -12.16 29.13
CA MET A 730 5.87 -11.34 27.95
C MET A 730 5.57 -12.24 26.74
N VAL A 731 4.61 -13.15 26.89
CA VAL A 731 4.17 -14.13 25.86
C VAL A 731 2.72 -13.85 25.42
N CYS A 732 2.22 -14.59 24.44
CA CYS A 732 0.84 -14.50 23.99
C CYS A 732 -0.16 -14.74 25.15
N PRO A 733 -1.16 -13.85 25.37
CA PRO A 733 -2.19 -14.06 26.39
C PRO A 733 -3.13 -15.23 26.10
N VAL A 734 -3.15 -15.73 24.86
CA VAL A 734 -4.07 -16.79 24.42
C VAL A 734 -3.40 -18.16 24.42
N CYS A 735 -2.21 -18.28 23.83
CA CYS A 735 -1.52 -19.56 23.67
C CYS A 735 -0.23 -19.70 24.49
N GLY A 736 0.28 -18.64 25.12
CA GLY A 736 1.52 -18.68 25.89
C GLY A 736 2.81 -18.74 25.04
N GLU A 737 2.73 -18.71 23.71
CA GLU A 737 3.90 -18.70 22.83
C GLU A 737 4.55 -17.29 22.71
N PRO A 738 5.86 -17.18 22.45
CA PRO A 738 6.85 -18.26 22.31
C PRO A 738 7.42 -18.73 23.66
N ASP A 739 8.03 -19.93 23.71
CA ASP A 739 8.78 -20.37 24.88
C ASP A 739 10.04 -19.50 25.11
N ILE A 740 10.00 -18.65 26.15
CA ILE A 740 11.05 -17.66 26.48
C ILE A 740 12.23 -18.31 27.25
N ASN A 741 12.35 -19.64 27.28
CA ASN A 741 13.43 -20.34 28.00
C ASN A 741 14.70 -20.60 27.17
N GLU A 742 14.67 -20.51 25.83
CA GLU A 742 15.81 -20.84 24.95
C GLU A 742 16.59 -19.59 24.47
N SER A 743 17.91 -19.53 24.70
CA SER A 743 18.68 -18.26 24.64
C SER A 743 18.94 -17.64 23.27
N GLU A 744 18.87 -18.38 22.15
CA GLU A 744 19.26 -17.87 20.82
C GLU A 744 18.13 -17.14 20.05
N GLN A 745 16.85 -17.42 20.37
CA GLN A 745 15.69 -16.83 19.67
C GLN A 745 15.08 -15.62 20.40
N LEU A 746 15.52 -15.36 21.64
CA LEU A 746 14.98 -14.32 22.52
C LEU A 746 15.23 -12.91 22.02
N ASP A 747 16.44 -12.63 21.54
CA ASP A 747 16.81 -11.27 21.14
C ASP A 747 16.05 -10.85 19.85
N SER A 748 15.81 -11.81 18.95
CA SER A 748 14.97 -11.61 17.77
C SER A 748 13.49 -11.42 18.13
N TYR A 749 12.99 -12.16 19.13
CA TYR A 749 11.63 -12.01 19.63
C TYR A 749 11.43 -10.61 20.24
N PHE A 750 12.27 -10.20 21.18
CA PHE A 750 12.15 -8.89 21.83
C PHE A 750 12.37 -7.73 20.86
N SER A 751 13.23 -7.88 19.85
CA SER A 751 13.38 -6.87 18.78
C SER A 751 12.10 -6.68 17.97
N THR A 752 11.36 -7.77 17.73
CA THR A 752 10.08 -7.70 17.00
C THR A 752 8.95 -7.19 17.90
N LEU A 753 8.95 -7.63 19.17
CA LEU A 753 8.00 -7.17 20.18
C LEU A 753 8.15 -5.68 20.47
N ASP A 754 9.38 -5.13 20.46
CA ASP A 754 9.62 -3.68 20.63
C ASP A 754 8.84 -2.84 19.61
N ILE A 755 8.87 -3.24 18.33
CA ILE A 755 8.16 -2.55 17.26
C ILE A 755 6.64 -2.58 17.51
N GLN A 756 6.13 -3.72 18.00
CA GLN A 756 4.71 -3.87 18.31
C GLN A 756 4.30 -3.07 19.55
N LEU A 757 5.14 -2.97 20.57
CA LEU A 757 4.82 -2.31 21.83
C LEU A 757 4.97 -0.78 21.79
N ARG A 758 5.81 -0.24 20.90
CA ARG A 758 6.09 1.20 20.79
C ARG A 758 4.84 2.07 20.66
N ASN A 759 3.84 1.60 19.92
CA ASN A 759 2.60 2.34 19.68
C ASN A 759 1.43 1.84 20.54
N CYS A 760 1.65 0.81 21.37
CA CYS A 760 0.62 0.16 22.17
C CYS A 760 0.71 0.47 23.67
N LEU A 761 1.92 0.78 24.18
CA LEU A 761 2.17 1.06 25.60
C LEU A 761 2.29 2.56 25.87
N GLU A 762 1.94 2.98 27.09
CA GLU A 762 2.26 4.32 27.59
C GLU A 762 3.78 4.52 27.71
N ALA A 763 4.25 5.77 27.60
CA ALA A 763 5.68 6.08 27.53
C ALA A 763 6.47 5.57 28.74
N ASP A 764 5.92 5.69 29.95
CA ASP A 764 6.53 5.21 31.20
C ASP A 764 6.66 3.69 31.24
N VAL A 765 5.66 2.97 30.73
CA VAL A 765 5.67 1.50 30.64
C VAL A 765 6.64 1.03 29.58
N TYR A 766 6.68 1.71 28.44
CA TYR A 766 7.63 1.41 27.37
C TYR A 766 9.09 1.63 27.80
N ASP A 767 9.37 2.69 28.56
CA ASP A 767 10.68 2.91 29.17
C ASP A 767 11.06 1.80 30.16
N LEU A 768 10.09 1.32 30.96
CA LEU A 768 10.28 0.20 31.88
C LEU A 768 10.57 -1.11 31.14
N PHE A 769 9.92 -1.34 30.00
CA PHE A 769 10.22 -2.48 29.11
C PHE A 769 11.68 -2.45 28.64
N HIS A 770 12.15 -1.32 28.10
CA HIS A 770 13.54 -1.15 27.68
C HIS A 770 14.53 -1.32 28.84
N LYS A 771 14.19 -0.80 30.02
CA LYS A 771 15.00 -1.00 31.22
C LYS A 771 15.13 -2.48 31.58
N LYS A 772 14.04 -3.26 31.54
CA LYS A 772 14.07 -4.71 31.78
C LYS A 772 14.90 -5.47 30.74
N LEU A 773 14.81 -5.11 29.45
CA LEU A 773 15.65 -5.70 28.41
C LEU A 773 17.14 -5.42 28.65
N THR A 774 17.45 -4.18 29.03
CA THR A 774 18.83 -3.75 29.34
C THR A 774 19.37 -4.49 30.55
N GLU A 775 18.59 -4.57 31.65
CA GLU A 775 18.96 -5.35 32.84
C GLU A 775 19.19 -6.82 32.51
N HIS A 776 18.35 -7.42 31.65
CA HIS A 776 18.51 -8.80 31.21
C HIS A 776 19.76 -9.03 30.36
N ALA A 777 20.10 -8.10 29.45
CA ALA A 777 21.33 -8.14 28.68
C ALA A 777 22.58 -8.00 29.58
N LEU A 778 22.53 -7.10 30.57
CA LEU A 778 23.60 -6.92 31.56
C LEU A 778 23.77 -8.15 32.45
N MET A 779 22.69 -8.87 32.79
CA MET A 779 22.78 -10.14 33.53
C MET A 779 23.48 -11.26 32.74
N LYS A 780 23.52 -11.18 31.40
CA LYS A 780 24.25 -12.12 30.56
C LYS A 780 25.74 -11.77 30.40
N ASP A 781 26.17 -10.56 30.75
CA ASP A 781 27.57 -10.14 30.63
C ASP A 781 28.40 -10.64 31.83
N PRO A 782 29.35 -11.58 31.64
CA PRO A 782 30.17 -12.10 32.73
C PRO A 782 31.12 -11.05 33.34
N LYS A 783 31.30 -9.88 32.71
CA LYS A 783 32.11 -8.77 33.24
C LYS A 783 31.29 -7.78 34.07
N PHE A 784 29.96 -7.90 34.09
CA PHE A 784 29.09 -6.98 34.80
C PHE A 784 28.92 -7.41 36.26
N LEU A 785 29.37 -6.56 37.20
CA LEU A 785 29.29 -6.80 38.64
C LEU A 785 28.20 -5.93 39.27
N TRP A 786 27.19 -6.56 39.88
CA TRP A 786 26.15 -5.84 40.62
C TRP A 786 26.67 -5.36 41.98
N CYS A 787 26.38 -4.10 42.32
CA CYS A 787 26.67 -3.56 43.65
C CYS A 787 25.86 -4.30 44.73
N CYS A 788 26.53 -4.86 45.72
CA CYS A 788 25.97 -5.68 46.81
C CYS A 788 24.91 -4.97 47.67
N HIS A 789 24.81 -3.64 47.61
CA HIS A 789 23.75 -2.87 48.27
C HIS A 789 22.37 -3.01 47.61
N VAL A 790 22.29 -3.45 46.34
CA VAL A 790 21.03 -3.63 45.61
C VAL A 790 20.45 -5.04 45.80
N SER A 791 21.31 -6.04 46.01
CA SER A 791 20.89 -7.45 46.22
C SER A 791 20.16 -7.70 47.54
N HIS A 792 20.36 -6.83 48.54
CA HIS A 792 19.72 -6.95 49.86
C HIS A 792 18.27 -6.47 49.92
N ARG A 793 17.78 -5.70 48.94
CA ARG A 793 16.38 -5.23 48.90
C ARG A 793 15.42 -6.14 48.15
N ARG A 794 15.90 -7.06 47.30
CA ARG A 794 15.04 -8.02 46.56
C ARG A 794 14.75 -9.31 47.32
N SER A 795 15.47 -9.60 48.41
CA SER A 795 15.35 -10.85 49.18
C SER A 795 14.37 -10.77 50.37
N THR A 796 13.74 -9.61 50.63
CA THR A 796 12.83 -9.42 51.78
C THR A 796 11.40 -9.03 51.41
N GLY A 797 10.96 -9.29 50.18
CA GLY A 797 9.57 -9.07 49.76
C GLY A 797 8.95 -10.36 49.22
N TYR A 798 8.64 -11.28 50.14
CA TYR A 798 7.62 -12.31 49.92
C TYR A 798 6.23 -11.69 49.94
#